data_AF-A0A2V2GB36-F1
#
_entry.id   AF-A0A2V2GB36-F1
#
_cell.length_a   1.000
_cell.length_b   1.000
_cell.length_c   1.000
_cell.angle_alpha   90.00
_cell.angle_beta   90.00
_cell.angle_gamma   90.00
#
_symmetry.space_group_name_H-M   'P 1'
#
loop_
_entity.id
_entity.type
_entity.pdbx_description
1 polymer ?
#
loop_
_entity_poly.entity_id
_entity_poly.type
_entity_poly.pdbx_seq_one_letter_code
_entity_poly.pdbx_strand_id
1 'polypeptide(L)'
;MIIYNNAGNKVLEIEVDDNSYRNRAVMGDHSLTLYYSLPEHVEIPVGSYCEFQGETFTLKRPENFKMKHKRLFEYTVLFDPPEANAKVWKFRNPVDGRLKFSLTAKPHEHLQMFVDNMNRRDKGWTVGECIDGVETLIAYDHDFCIDALTRMASTFKTEYEFTGKRVSLRKIEYNKSNPLPLSYGCGNGFKPGVGRSNTGDNPPTEILFVQGGTDNIDPSKYGSSELLLPKNQTLAYDGEHFEDEDGFIAKNARRYVVDEAGLSIRRDDKQLSSLAEDSLDCSEIYPKRVGTVNTVVVVDEKNNFYDIVDTSIPSSLNYEECLIEGETMTVVFQTGMLAGREFEVKYYHNAVKGKAARRFEIVPADIDGQTMPNTTFAPKSGDKYAVFKCMLPTAYICDNATKTGASWDMFRAAVKCLFDNEDLKFTFTGELDGIWSKKDWVNIGGRIKLGGYIRFSDEQFQKDGVLVRITGIKDYINKPHSPVIELSNTTVSGSVSSTLNDLKSEEVIVDDLHRDAIQFTKRRFRDAKETISMLEEALLDNFTNSINPIAVQTMSMLVGDESLQFRFVNSKTTPVPVTHRIVYDNETKQLTAAAGIIQHMTLGINTVSASHKVSEYKFWDMTAYTSAVLDDGKKKYYLYAKVSKTAQTGVFTLSENAIKLEGVSGFYHLLVGVLNSEYNEERSFVTLYGFTEILPGRITTDKIVSTDGNTYFDLLKGIISGQIKFKSGSSGLYELDEWEAVNGLITQAQNTANAAVESAKNANTAVGDLNDYVDGAFADGIITEAEAKAIEKYINTVNNTKAAVEAAYNKLYTNAYLTGTAKTGLLNAKVTLMGSIENLISAINSAIADGRTTVTEKNNVDNKYATFNSAYADFNTAVEAANKAIQDTLKGYSDSVLNTANAAVESAKNAIAQDLGYANFADLAEKAAANETIIVGGKINTTLINAELIVTAALLAKLVKVTELIAENLTVTGNSKIAGFSVSGNGLTNTPFNNDAYVIFRNDAHKCFAGIGGNVLPTSSGLRAVARFENEDTSDWWGLGRNVAMLLSAKNGTYNHAFLGDGNGTLNGWIEGYKYSKFTLSSANTIYNGYSNLKDNNRWVIYSSVDNSGITLPKLSEVRDALGIGTSTKFCVEFTVISDLDSKKFDIYGRNSKKSSDGTYPWNTSEYPNLVHWDNDHWDSVAMGAGDSLTVLLIYDSSKGGSKGGYPLIYTARIINRQN
;
A
#
# COMPACT_ATOMS: atom_id res chain seq x y z
N MET A 1 19.32 42.68 21.08
CA MET A 1 18.82 42.24 19.76
C MET A 1 17.47 42.89 19.49
N ILE A 2 17.17 43.25 18.24
CA ILE A 2 15.93 43.93 17.85
C ILE A 2 15.08 42.98 17.01
N ILE A 3 13.79 42.87 17.37
CA ILE A 3 12.77 42.11 16.64
C ILE A 3 11.87 43.12 15.90
N TYR A 4 11.68 42.90 14.61
CA TYR A 4 10.85 43.71 13.72
C TYR A 4 9.62 42.92 13.29
N ASN A 5 8.51 43.58 12.99
CA ASN A 5 7.37 42.94 12.34
C ASN A 5 7.59 42.83 10.82
N ASN A 6 6.68 42.15 10.13
CA ASN A 6 6.70 41.98 8.68
C ASN A 6 6.67 43.31 7.87
N ALA A 7 6.29 44.44 8.48
CA ALA A 7 6.31 45.77 7.88
C ALA A 7 7.62 46.54 8.16
N GLY A 8 8.60 45.92 8.84
CA GLY A 8 9.89 46.52 9.18
C GLY A 8 9.85 47.46 10.38
N ASN A 9 8.75 47.51 11.13
CA ASN A 9 8.68 48.32 12.35
C ASN A 9 9.21 47.52 13.53
N LYS A 10 9.95 48.19 14.42
CA LYS A 10 10.46 47.60 15.67
C LYS A 10 9.29 47.15 16.55
N VAL A 11 9.28 45.88 16.93
CA VAL A 11 8.29 45.26 17.84
C VAL A 11 8.83 45.21 19.26
N LEU A 12 10.06 44.72 19.41
CA LEU A 12 10.67 44.50 20.71
C LEU A 12 12.19 44.63 20.62
N GLU A 13 12.80 45.18 21.67
CA GLU A 13 14.24 45.11 21.86
C GLU A 13 14.51 44.32 23.13
N ILE A 14 15.34 43.29 23.00
CA ILE A 14 15.62 42.33 24.06
C ILE A 14 17.11 42.27 24.34
N GLU A 15 17.44 42.10 25.61
CA GLU A 15 18.73 41.59 26.04
C GLU A 15 18.64 40.05 26.07
N VAL A 16 19.44 39.40 25.24
CA VAL A 16 19.41 37.94 25.11
C VAL A 16 20.32 37.31 26.16
N ASP A 17 19.88 36.18 26.71
CA ASP A 17 20.64 35.37 27.64
C ASP A 17 21.88 34.77 26.93
N ASP A 18 22.94 34.56 27.70
CA ASP A 18 24.21 33.99 27.27
C ASP A 18 24.09 32.60 26.62
N ASN A 19 23.02 31.85 26.93
CA ASN A 19 22.75 30.56 26.35
C ASN A 19 22.06 30.64 24.99
N SER A 20 21.67 31.84 24.52
CA SER A 20 21.09 32.02 23.19
C SER A 20 22.12 31.69 22.11
N TYR A 21 21.70 31.00 21.06
CA TYR A 21 22.62 30.42 20.08
C TYR A 21 22.03 30.32 18.67
N ARG A 22 22.91 30.31 17.68
CA ARG A 22 22.62 29.84 16.32
C ARG A 22 23.12 28.40 16.19
N ASN A 23 22.28 27.51 15.66
CA ASN A 23 22.67 26.17 15.28
C ASN A 23 22.79 26.08 13.76
N ARG A 24 23.81 25.39 13.26
CA ARG A 24 24.00 25.10 11.84
C ARG A 24 24.54 23.69 11.69
N ALA A 25 23.95 22.89 10.81
CA ALA A 25 24.44 21.55 10.48
C ALA A 25 24.40 21.30 8.96
N VAL A 26 25.35 20.50 8.46
CA VAL A 26 25.36 20.05 7.06
C VAL A 26 24.10 19.24 6.78
N MET A 27 23.30 19.66 5.79
CA MET A 27 21.99 19.07 5.45
C MET A 27 21.03 18.91 6.65
N GLY A 28 21.26 19.68 7.72
CA GLY A 28 20.56 19.55 8.99
C GLY A 28 19.88 20.84 9.42
N ASP A 29 19.70 21.02 10.72
CA ASP A 29 19.02 22.19 11.25
C ASP A 29 19.89 23.46 11.15
N HIS A 30 19.30 24.49 10.55
CA HIS A 30 19.79 25.87 10.61
C HIS A 30 18.73 26.72 11.30
N SER A 31 19.03 27.25 12.49
CA SER A 31 18.08 28.05 13.26
C SER A 31 18.75 28.97 14.27
N LEU A 32 18.01 30.00 14.69
CA LEU A 32 18.42 30.94 15.72
C LEU A 32 17.49 30.80 16.93
N THR A 33 18.03 30.35 18.06
CA THR A 33 17.29 30.17 19.33
C THR A 33 17.63 31.26 20.32
N LEU A 34 16.63 32.02 20.74
CA LEU A 34 16.76 33.12 21.69
C LEU A 34 16.14 32.75 23.03
N TYR A 35 16.91 32.91 24.09
CA TYR A 35 16.44 32.90 25.45
C TYR A 35 16.50 34.32 26.00
N TYR A 36 15.40 34.78 26.60
CA TYR A 36 15.36 36.07 27.30
C TYR A 36 14.22 36.05 28.31
N SER A 37 14.16 37.07 29.16
CA SER A 37 13.06 37.22 30.11
C SER A 37 12.51 38.64 30.13
N LEU A 38 11.21 38.76 30.35
CA LEU A 38 10.51 40.05 30.43
C LEU A 38 9.69 40.15 31.73
N PRO A 39 9.54 41.38 32.27
CA PRO A 39 8.70 41.61 33.44
C PRO A 39 7.20 41.49 33.13
N GLU A 40 6.80 41.70 31.87
CA GLU A 40 5.43 41.62 31.39
C GLU A 40 5.36 40.76 30.13
N HIS A 41 4.19 40.13 29.92
CA HIS A 41 3.96 39.31 28.75
C HIS A 41 3.82 40.18 27.49
N VAL A 42 4.66 39.89 26.50
CA VAL A 42 4.61 40.47 25.16
C VAL A 42 4.40 39.33 24.16
N GLU A 43 3.40 39.48 23.29
CA GLU A 43 3.13 38.56 22.19
C GLU A 43 3.91 39.00 20.94
N ILE A 44 4.65 38.09 20.32
CA ILE A 44 5.37 38.35 19.07
C ILE A 44 4.55 37.83 17.89
N PRO A 45 4.09 38.70 16.97
CA PRO A 45 3.35 38.25 15.80
C PRO A 45 4.17 37.30 14.92
N VAL A 46 3.56 36.19 14.48
CA VAL A 46 4.15 35.30 13.47
C VAL A 46 4.45 36.10 12.20
N GLY A 47 5.64 35.90 11.64
CA GLY A 47 6.19 36.70 10.53
C GLY A 47 7.09 37.85 10.98
N SER A 48 7.25 38.08 12.28
CA SER A 48 8.30 38.95 12.81
C SER A 48 9.69 38.37 12.52
N TYR A 49 10.71 39.22 12.39
CA TYR A 49 12.07 38.81 12.06
C TYR A 49 13.12 39.54 12.90
N CYS A 50 14.33 39.00 12.92
CA CYS A 50 15.51 39.66 13.45
C CYS A 50 16.71 39.41 12.52
N GLU A 51 17.74 40.25 12.65
CA GLU A 51 18.98 40.12 11.89
C GLU A 51 20.13 39.73 12.81
N PHE A 52 20.91 38.73 12.40
CA PHE A 52 22.10 38.27 13.11
C PHE A 52 23.22 37.98 12.11
N GLN A 53 24.37 38.64 12.27
CA GLN A 53 25.56 38.50 11.41
C GLN A 53 25.29 38.66 9.90
N GLY A 54 24.35 39.52 9.51
CA GLY A 54 24.00 39.77 8.10
C GLY A 54 22.98 38.80 7.50
N GLU A 55 22.43 37.89 8.31
CA GLU A 55 21.36 36.98 7.92
C GLU A 55 20.04 37.35 8.61
N THR A 56 18.92 37.19 7.89
CA THR A 56 17.58 37.46 8.41
C THR A 56 16.90 36.16 8.84
N PHE A 57 16.47 36.10 10.10
CA PHE A 57 15.73 34.95 10.65
C PHE A 57 14.30 35.37 10.99
N THR A 58 13.32 34.56 10.61
CA THR A 58 11.88 34.86 10.73
C THR A 58 11.17 33.89 11.68
N LEU A 59 10.29 34.42 12.52
CA LEU A 59 9.43 33.64 13.40
C LEU A 59 8.30 33.02 12.58
N LYS A 60 8.34 31.70 12.37
CA LYS A 60 7.33 30.97 11.57
C LYS A 60 6.24 30.33 12.43
N ARG A 61 6.46 30.21 13.73
CA ARG A 61 5.55 29.61 14.71
C ARG A 61 5.49 30.49 15.96
N PRO A 62 4.38 30.49 16.72
CA PRO A 62 4.32 31.20 17.99
C PRO A 62 5.43 30.77 18.95
N GLU A 63 5.92 31.71 19.75
CA GLU A 63 6.95 31.49 20.74
C GLU A 63 6.52 30.57 21.88
N ASN A 64 7.49 29.85 22.47
CA ASN A 64 7.28 29.19 23.75
C ASN A 64 7.64 30.14 24.88
N PHE A 65 6.81 30.23 25.92
CA PHE A 65 7.16 30.96 27.14
C PHE A 65 6.71 30.23 28.41
N LYS A 66 7.37 30.54 29.52
CA LYS A 66 7.01 30.07 30.87
C LYS A 66 6.87 31.25 31.80
N MET A 67 5.69 31.42 32.37
CA MET A 67 5.48 32.38 33.47
C MET A 67 6.04 31.77 34.77
N LYS A 68 7.09 32.37 35.33
CA LYS A 68 7.63 31.97 36.65
C LYS A 68 6.84 32.60 37.78
N HIS A 69 6.50 33.87 37.64
CA HIS A 69 5.57 34.61 38.50
C HIS A 69 5.08 35.87 37.76
N LYS A 70 4.23 36.70 38.41
CA LYS A 70 3.59 37.90 37.82
C LYS A 70 4.53 38.98 37.26
N ARG A 71 5.85 38.82 37.39
CA ARG A 71 6.88 39.79 36.98
C ARG A 71 8.06 39.13 36.28
N LEU A 72 7.92 37.88 35.83
CA LEU A 72 8.99 37.15 35.16
C LEU A 72 8.39 36.12 34.20
N PHE A 73 8.53 36.41 32.91
CA PHE A 73 8.19 35.54 31.81
C PHE A 73 9.48 35.16 31.10
N GLU A 74 9.81 33.87 31.08
CA GLU A 74 10.97 33.35 30.36
C GLU A 74 10.53 32.88 28.98
N TYR A 75 11.18 33.40 27.94
CA TYR A 75 10.88 33.11 26.55
C TYR A 75 11.93 32.18 25.95
N THR A 76 11.48 31.28 25.08
CA THR A 76 12.31 30.47 24.18
C THR A 76 11.75 30.64 22.78
N VAL A 77 12.42 31.45 21.97
CA VAL A 77 11.95 31.82 20.63
C VAL A 77 12.87 31.20 19.59
N LEU A 78 12.29 30.49 18.63
CA LEU A 78 12.98 29.88 17.51
C LEU A 78 12.69 30.70 16.25
N PHE A 79 13.72 31.27 15.65
CA PHE A 79 13.64 31.92 14.35
C PHE A 79 14.27 31.03 13.27
N ASP A 80 13.56 30.91 12.16
CA ASP A 80 13.92 30.08 11.02
C ASP A 80 14.55 30.92 9.90
N PRO A 81 15.56 30.41 9.19
CA PRO A 81 16.15 31.07 8.03
C PRO A 81 15.25 30.94 6.77
N PRO A 82 15.52 31.66 5.68
CA PRO A 82 14.69 31.63 4.46
C PRO A 82 14.49 30.23 3.85
N GLU A 83 15.51 29.36 3.92
CA GLU A 83 15.49 27.99 3.42
C GLU A 83 14.53 27.07 4.18
N ALA A 84 14.15 27.41 5.41
CA ALA A 84 13.16 26.62 6.17
C ALA A 84 11.79 26.56 5.45
N ASN A 85 11.50 27.51 4.55
CA ASN A 85 10.30 27.46 3.72
C ASN A 85 10.27 26.24 2.79
N ALA A 86 11.42 25.67 2.41
CA ALA A 86 11.50 24.46 1.62
C ALA A 86 10.88 23.24 2.35
N LYS A 87 10.84 23.28 3.70
CA LYS A 87 10.20 22.25 4.56
C LYS A 87 8.66 22.30 4.53
N VAL A 88 8.06 23.37 4.01
CA VAL A 88 6.59 23.55 4.00
C VAL A 88 6.00 23.74 2.60
N TRP A 89 6.83 23.95 1.58
CA TRP A 89 6.38 24.11 0.20
C TRP A 89 6.51 22.84 -0.62
N LYS A 90 5.44 22.46 -1.31
CA LYS A 90 5.43 21.29 -2.20
C LYS A 90 6.21 21.54 -3.49
N PHE A 91 6.98 20.53 -3.88
CA PHE A 91 7.74 20.46 -5.11
C PHE A 91 6.81 20.06 -6.27
N ARG A 92 6.78 20.86 -7.33
CA ARG A 92 5.83 20.70 -8.45
C ARG A 92 6.56 20.77 -9.78
N ASN A 93 6.06 20.04 -10.76
CA ASN A 93 6.48 20.22 -12.13
C ASN A 93 6.16 21.68 -12.57
N PRO A 94 7.13 22.46 -13.04
CA PRO A 94 6.90 23.84 -13.47
C PRO A 94 5.93 23.99 -14.64
N VAL A 95 5.86 23.00 -15.53
CA VAL A 95 5.12 23.05 -16.80
C VAL A 95 3.61 22.86 -16.59
N ASP A 96 3.22 21.80 -15.87
CA ASP A 96 1.81 21.39 -15.73
C ASP A 96 1.28 21.44 -14.29
N GLY A 97 2.16 21.71 -13.31
CA GLY A 97 1.79 21.83 -11.90
C GLY A 97 1.57 20.51 -11.15
N ARG A 98 1.84 19.35 -11.77
CA ARG A 98 1.72 18.04 -11.13
C ARG A 98 2.67 17.89 -9.93
N LEU A 99 2.21 17.11 -8.95
CA LEU A 99 2.91 16.80 -7.69
C LEU A 99 3.54 15.39 -7.67
N LYS A 100 3.05 14.49 -8.54
CA LYS A 100 3.59 13.14 -8.77
C LYS A 100 4.09 13.07 -10.21
N PHE A 101 5.40 12.96 -10.42
CA PHE A 101 6.04 12.92 -11.73
C PHE A 101 7.50 12.44 -11.63
N SER A 102 8.04 11.94 -12.72
CA SER A 102 9.48 11.65 -12.85
C SER A 102 10.16 12.69 -13.75
N LEU A 103 11.43 12.94 -13.50
CA LEU A 103 12.27 13.83 -14.31
C LEU A 103 13.63 13.19 -14.56
N THR A 104 13.99 13.01 -15.84
CA THR A 104 15.34 12.62 -16.27
C THR A 104 16.10 13.87 -16.71
N ALA A 105 17.05 14.32 -15.89
CA ALA A 105 17.84 15.52 -16.18
C ALA A 105 19.19 15.47 -15.45
N LYS A 106 20.14 16.35 -15.79
CA LYS A 106 21.42 16.39 -15.07
C LYS A 106 21.27 17.07 -13.70
N PRO A 107 22.27 16.95 -12.81
CA PRO A 107 22.20 17.55 -11.48
C PRO A 107 21.85 19.04 -11.48
N HIS A 108 22.38 19.80 -12.46
CA HIS A 108 22.12 21.23 -12.57
C HIS A 108 20.65 21.53 -12.88
N GLU A 109 20.02 20.83 -13.83
CA GLU A 109 18.61 21.03 -14.18
C GLU A 109 17.67 20.63 -13.05
N HIS A 110 17.99 19.55 -12.32
CA HIS A 110 17.26 19.16 -11.11
C HIS A 110 17.32 20.26 -10.04
N LEU A 111 18.51 20.80 -9.78
CA LEU A 111 18.72 21.90 -8.84
C LEU A 111 18.06 23.21 -9.31
N GLN A 112 18.05 23.47 -10.62
CA GLN A 112 17.33 24.60 -11.21
C GLN A 112 15.82 24.47 -10.97
N MET A 113 15.25 23.26 -11.09
CA MET A 113 13.84 23.04 -10.79
C MET A 113 13.49 23.27 -9.31
N PHE A 114 14.41 22.97 -8.39
CA PHE A 114 14.29 23.39 -6.97
C PHE A 114 14.21 24.91 -6.85
N VAL A 115 15.15 25.63 -7.47
CA VAL A 115 15.21 27.09 -7.45
C VAL A 115 13.93 27.70 -8.04
N ASP A 116 13.41 27.16 -9.14
CA ASP A 116 12.17 27.62 -9.76
C ASP A 116 10.96 27.44 -8.84
N ASN A 117 10.90 26.32 -8.12
CA ASN A 117 9.84 26.05 -7.14
C ASN A 117 9.90 27.01 -5.94
N MET A 118 11.10 27.34 -5.44
CA MET A 118 11.28 28.33 -4.36
C MET A 118 10.89 29.75 -4.84
N ASN A 119 11.36 30.14 -6.03
CA ASN A 119 11.11 31.43 -6.65
C ASN A 119 9.63 31.69 -7.01
N ARG A 120 8.76 30.68 -6.95
CA ARG A 120 7.31 30.89 -7.12
C ARG A 120 6.69 31.67 -5.95
N ARG A 121 7.21 31.49 -4.73
CA ARG A 121 6.61 32.04 -3.50
C ARG A 121 7.50 33.08 -2.83
N ASP A 122 8.81 32.92 -2.95
CA ASP A 122 9.79 33.85 -2.40
C ASP A 122 10.86 34.10 -3.46
N LYS A 123 10.92 35.31 -4.01
CA LYS A 123 11.81 35.64 -5.14
C LYS A 123 13.26 35.79 -4.68
N GLY A 124 14.21 35.56 -5.60
CA GLY A 124 15.65 35.81 -5.41
C GLY A 124 16.50 34.56 -5.16
N TRP A 125 15.93 33.36 -5.32
CA TRP A 125 16.70 32.11 -5.26
C TRP A 125 17.53 31.92 -6.52
N THR A 126 18.76 31.42 -6.37
CA THR A 126 19.70 31.20 -7.47
C THR A 126 20.44 29.88 -7.31
N VAL A 127 20.79 29.25 -8.43
CA VAL A 127 21.64 28.06 -8.46
C VAL A 127 23.08 28.45 -8.14
N GLY A 128 23.71 27.67 -7.27
CA GLY A 128 25.10 27.79 -6.88
C GLY A 128 25.99 26.80 -7.61
N GLU A 129 27.00 26.27 -6.91
CA GLU A 129 27.87 25.24 -7.48
C GLU A 129 27.12 23.92 -7.52
N CYS A 130 27.22 23.20 -8.63
CA CYS A 130 26.61 21.90 -8.82
C CYS A 130 27.66 20.95 -9.39
N ILE A 131 27.60 19.67 -9.01
CA ILE A 131 28.44 18.66 -9.65
C ILE A 131 28.11 18.57 -11.15
N ASP A 132 29.12 18.29 -11.97
CA ASP A 132 28.88 17.87 -13.36
C ASP A 132 28.57 16.37 -13.36
N GLY A 133 27.46 15.99 -13.95
CA GLY A 133 26.92 14.64 -13.91
C GLY A 133 26.06 14.34 -15.12
N VAL A 134 25.79 13.05 -15.32
CA VAL A 134 24.89 12.57 -16.38
C VAL A 134 23.43 12.80 -16.01
N GLU A 135 22.56 12.74 -17.00
CA GLU A 135 21.13 12.77 -16.81
C GLU A 135 20.68 11.57 -15.96
N THR A 136 19.97 11.81 -14.87
CA THR A 136 19.46 10.76 -13.97
C THR A 136 17.97 10.96 -13.76
N LEU A 137 17.21 9.86 -13.84
CA LEU A 137 15.78 9.84 -13.55
C LEU A 137 15.59 9.94 -12.03
N ILE A 138 14.86 10.96 -11.59
CA ILE A 138 14.40 11.07 -10.20
C ILE A 138 12.88 11.15 -10.21
N ALA A 139 12.23 10.23 -9.48
CA ALA A 139 10.80 10.28 -9.23
C ALA A 139 10.50 11.14 -8.01
N TYR A 140 9.50 12.01 -8.14
CA TYR A 140 8.99 12.86 -7.06
C TYR A 140 7.52 12.52 -6.81
N ASP A 141 7.16 12.21 -5.56
CA ASP A 141 5.78 11.93 -5.17
C ASP A 141 5.31 12.78 -4.01
N HIS A 142 4.62 13.88 -4.33
CA HIS A 142 4.12 14.84 -3.34
C HIS A 142 5.20 15.36 -2.38
N ASP A 143 6.48 15.36 -2.80
CA ASP A 143 7.61 15.79 -1.99
C ASP A 143 7.50 17.26 -1.58
N PHE A 144 7.99 17.62 -0.39
CA PHE A 144 8.34 19.02 -0.11
C PHE A 144 9.62 19.38 -0.85
N CYS A 145 9.86 20.67 -1.10
CA CYS A 145 11.05 21.11 -1.84
C CYS A 145 12.34 20.64 -1.16
N ILE A 146 12.38 20.62 0.18
CA ILE A 146 13.53 20.10 0.93
C ILE A 146 13.72 18.59 0.75
N ASP A 147 12.64 17.82 0.65
CA ASP A 147 12.69 16.37 0.49
C ASP A 147 13.19 16.04 -0.92
N ALA A 148 12.69 16.77 -1.93
CA ALA A 148 13.17 16.68 -3.29
C ALA A 148 14.66 17.03 -3.41
N LEU A 149 15.13 18.09 -2.74
CA LEU A 149 16.56 18.45 -2.71
C LEU A 149 17.42 17.39 -1.98
N THR A 150 16.89 16.83 -0.90
CA THR A 150 17.55 15.74 -0.17
C THR A 150 17.63 14.47 -1.01
N ARG A 151 16.58 14.16 -1.78
CA ARG A 151 16.55 13.07 -2.75
C ARG A 151 17.59 13.30 -3.86
N MET A 152 17.66 14.50 -4.43
CA MET A 152 18.71 14.87 -5.40
C MET A 152 20.11 14.62 -4.81
N ALA A 153 20.37 15.10 -3.60
CA ALA A 153 21.65 14.89 -2.93
C ALA A 153 21.96 13.41 -2.70
N SER A 154 20.96 12.62 -2.27
CA SER A 154 21.08 11.17 -2.08
C SER A 154 21.38 10.44 -3.39
N THR A 155 20.57 10.66 -4.43
CA THR A 155 20.71 10.05 -5.76
C THR A 155 22.07 10.36 -6.38
N PHE A 156 22.52 11.61 -6.28
CA PHE A 156 23.80 12.04 -6.83
C PHE A 156 25.00 11.80 -5.89
N LYS A 157 24.79 11.19 -4.71
CA LYS A 157 25.82 10.97 -3.67
C LYS A 157 26.58 12.26 -3.30
N THR A 158 25.84 13.37 -3.19
CA THR A 158 26.33 14.72 -2.86
C THR A 158 25.69 15.26 -1.58
N GLU A 159 26.01 16.51 -1.23
CA GLU A 159 25.40 17.26 -0.14
C GLU A 159 24.83 18.58 -0.71
N TYR A 160 24.00 19.29 0.04
CA TYR A 160 23.50 20.62 -0.35
C TYR A 160 23.84 21.71 0.65
N GLU A 161 24.23 22.88 0.13
CA GLU A 161 24.60 24.06 0.92
C GLU A 161 23.70 25.24 0.59
N PHE A 162 23.13 25.87 1.61
CA PHE A 162 22.44 27.15 1.50
C PHE A 162 23.38 28.28 1.89
N THR A 163 23.57 29.25 0.99
CA THR A 163 24.22 30.53 1.29
C THR A 163 23.24 31.65 1.00
N GLY A 164 22.45 32.04 2.02
CA GLY A 164 21.27 32.87 1.83
C GLY A 164 20.29 32.19 0.87
N LYS A 165 19.94 32.87 -0.23
CA LYS A 165 19.06 32.32 -1.28
C LYS A 165 19.81 31.61 -2.43
N ARG A 166 21.11 31.34 -2.28
CA ARG A 166 21.90 30.55 -3.24
C ARG A 166 22.00 29.11 -2.76
N VAL A 167 21.70 28.15 -3.63
CA VAL A 167 21.70 26.70 -3.29
C VAL A 167 22.73 25.98 -4.14
N SER A 168 23.66 25.28 -3.51
CA SER A 168 24.69 24.47 -4.18
C SER A 168 24.46 22.98 -3.90
N LEU A 169 24.77 22.10 -4.86
CA LEU A 169 24.66 20.64 -4.75
C LEU A 169 26.02 20.01 -5.06
N ARG A 170 26.80 19.76 -4.01
CA ARG A 170 28.16 19.18 -4.05
C ARG A 170 28.58 18.71 -2.66
N LYS A 171 29.65 17.90 -2.57
CA LYS A 171 30.29 17.64 -1.26
C LYS A 171 30.74 18.97 -0.62
N ILE A 172 30.35 19.21 0.62
CA ILE A 172 30.70 20.42 1.36
C ILE A 172 32.01 20.17 2.09
N GLU A 173 33.11 20.45 1.39
CA GLU A 173 34.47 20.25 1.88
C GLU A 173 35.27 21.54 1.77
N TYR A 174 35.89 21.97 2.88
CA TYR A 174 36.72 23.17 2.93
C TYR A 174 37.97 22.91 3.76
N ASN A 175 39.08 23.59 3.43
CA ASN A 175 40.34 23.54 4.18
C ASN A 175 40.98 22.13 4.31
N LYS A 176 40.63 21.17 3.45
CA LYS A 176 41.16 19.79 3.48
C LYS A 176 42.68 19.72 3.31
N SER A 177 43.22 20.56 2.41
CA SER A 177 44.67 20.69 2.16
C SER A 177 45.42 21.52 3.23
N ASN A 178 44.70 22.26 4.07
CA ASN A 178 45.26 23.07 5.16
C ASN A 178 44.35 23.03 6.42
N PRO A 179 44.21 21.86 7.05
CA PRO A 179 43.27 21.66 8.15
C PRO A 179 43.78 22.32 9.43
N LEU A 180 42.86 22.79 10.28
CA LEU A 180 43.22 23.38 11.57
C LEU A 180 43.73 22.27 12.53
N PRO A 181 44.95 22.36 13.09
CA PRO A 181 45.41 21.36 14.05
C PRO A 181 44.74 21.60 15.40
N LEU A 182 44.02 20.59 15.91
CA LEU A 182 43.36 20.64 17.21
C LEU A 182 43.65 19.36 18.00
N SER A 183 43.91 19.51 19.30
CA SER A 183 44.16 18.41 20.23
C SER A 183 43.56 18.75 21.59
N TYR A 184 43.37 17.73 22.43
CA TYR A 184 43.15 17.96 23.85
C TYR A 184 44.43 18.51 24.51
N GLY A 185 44.29 19.39 25.51
CA GLY A 185 45.40 19.94 26.31
C GLY A 185 45.58 21.46 26.26
N CYS A 186 46.38 21.98 27.20
CA CYS A 186 46.63 23.42 27.32
C CYS A 186 47.30 23.98 26.05
N GLY A 187 46.64 24.94 25.38
CA GLY A 187 47.14 25.53 24.13
C GLY A 187 46.72 24.81 22.84
N ASN A 188 45.96 23.71 22.94
CA ASN A 188 45.66 22.83 21.80
C ASN A 188 44.21 22.91 21.27
N GLY A 189 43.34 23.69 21.91
CA GLY A 189 42.06 24.13 21.34
C GLY A 189 40.79 23.43 21.86
N PHE A 190 40.85 22.22 22.44
CA PHE A 190 39.68 21.55 23.03
C PHE A 190 39.67 21.54 24.56
N LYS A 191 38.48 21.70 25.16
CA LYS A 191 38.22 21.47 26.58
C LYS A 191 38.15 19.97 26.94
N PRO A 192 38.23 19.59 28.24
CA PRO A 192 37.99 18.21 28.67
C PRO A 192 36.62 17.68 28.25
N GLY A 193 36.53 16.38 27.94
CA GLY A 193 35.30 15.72 27.51
C GLY A 193 35.24 15.32 26.03
N VAL A 194 36.37 15.41 25.31
CA VAL A 194 36.47 14.89 23.93
C VAL A 194 36.27 13.37 23.95
N GLY A 195 35.26 12.89 23.23
CA GLY A 195 34.93 11.46 23.11
C GLY A 195 35.04 10.96 21.68
N ARG A 196 35.30 9.66 21.52
CA ARG A 196 35.23 8.94 20.24
C ARG A 196 34.14 7.88 20.33
N SER A 197 33.21 7.89 19.39
CA SER A 197 32.22 6.82 19.22
C SER A 197 32.34 6.21 17.82
N ASN A 198 32.25 4.88 17.73
CA ASN A 198 32.15 4.18 16.45
C ASN A 198 30.80 4.50 15.80
N THR A 199 30.79 4.56 14.47
CA THR A 199 29.57 4.80 13.69
C THR A 199 29.20 3.51 12.98
N GLY A 200 28.21 2.77 13.51
CA GLY A 200 27.74 1.49 12.97
C GLY A 200 28.47 0.25 13.48
N ASP A 201 27.90 -0.94 13.19
CA ASP A 201 28.40 -2.26 13.63
C ASP A 201 29.37 -2.90 12.62
N ASN A 202 29.49 -2.35 11.40
CA ASN A 202 30.30 -2.94 10.33
C ASN A 202 31.77 -2.47 10.38
N PRO A 203 32.74 -3.39 10.24
CA PRO A 203 34.15 -3.03 10.04
C PRO A 203 34.34 -2.26 8.72
N PRO A 204 35.42 -1.45 8.59
CA PRO A 204 35.73 -0.74 7.34
C PRO A 204 35.91 -1.71 6.18
N THR A 205 35.41 -1.35 5.00
CA THR A 205 35.46 -2.17 3.79
C THR A 205 36.91 -2.42 3.37
N GLU A 206 37.29 -3.69 3.21
CA GLU A 206 38.59 -4.08 2.68
C GLU A 206 38.50 -4.65 1.26
N ILE A 207 37.34 -5.22 0.91
CA ILE A 207 37.02 -5.78 -0.42
C ILE A 207 35.71 -5.17 -0.89
N LEU A 208 35.72 -4.51 -2.05
CA LEU A 208 34.51 -3.94 -2.66
C LEU A 208 34.16 -4.72 -3.92
N PHE A 209 33.04 -5.44 -3.89
CA PHE A 209 32.45 -6.06 -5.08
C PHE A 209 31.76 -5.02 -5.94
N VAL A 210 31.88 -5.13 -7.26
CA VAL A 210 31.33 -4.16 -8.20
C VAL A 210 30.53 -4.90 -9.27
N GLN A 211 29.30 -4.47 -9.48
CA GLN A 211 28.43 -5.02 -10.50
C GLN A 211 28.21 -3.98 -11.60
N GLY A 212 28.49 -4.32 -12.85
CA GLY A 212 28.39 -3.41 -13.99
C GLY A 212 27.12 -3.60 -14.81
N GLY A 213 26.87 -2.68 -15.75
CA GLY A 213 25.69 -2.74 -16.61
C GLY A 213 25.69 -3.91 -17.60
N THR A 214 24.49 -4.30 -18.03
CA THR A 214 24.24 -5.39 -19.00
C THR A 214 24.06 -4.87 -20.43
N ASP A 215 23.78 -3.58 -20.61
CA ASP A 215 23.52 -3.00 -21.92
C ASP A 215 24.76 -3.04 -22.82
N ASN A 216 24.53 -3.25 -24.12
CA ASN A 216 25.58 -3.32 -25.15
C ASN A 216 26.65 -4.41 -24.89
N ILE A 217 26.25 -5.48 -24.18
CA ILE A 217 27.05 -6.67 -23.95
C ILE A 217 26.34 -7.88 -24.56
N ASP A 218 27.08 -8.67 -25.35
CA ASP A 218 26.65 -9.98 -25.82
C ASP A 218 27.33 -11.04 -24.95
N PRO A 219 26.59 -11.75 -24.08
CA PRO A 219 27.18 -12.73 -23.15
C PRO A 219 27.96 -13.83 -23.87
N SER A 220 27.53 -14.21 -25.08
CA SER A 220 28.17 -15.26 -25.86
C SER A 220 29.55 -14.88 -26.38
N LYS A 221 29.78 -13.58 -26.63
CA LYS A 221 31.06 -13.04 -27.15
C LYS A 221 31.94 -12.44 -26.06
N TYR A 222 31.35 -11.76 -25.08
CA TYR A 222 32.07 -11.12 -23.99
C TYR A 222 32.49 -12.12 -22.89
N GLY A 223 31.73 -13.21 -22.71
CA GLY A 223 31.98 -14.23 -21.69
C GLY A 223 31.41 -13.90 -20.31
N SER A 224 30.63 -12.82 -20.19
CA SER A 224 29.88 -12.41 -19.00
C SER A 224 28.59 -11.73 -19.44
N SER A 225 27.51 -11.86 -18.65
CA SER A 225 26.26 -11.13 -18.88
C SER A 225 26.34 -9.65 -18.50
N GLU A 226 27.37 -9.26 -17.75
CA GLU A 226 27.54 -7.94 -17.16
C GLU A 226 28.97 -7.42 -17.39
N LEU A 227 29.13 -6.10 -17.42
CA LEU A 227 30.42 -5.44 -17.53
C LEU A 227 31.32 -5.83 -16.35
N LEU A 228 32.58 -6.15 -16.64
CA LEU A 228 33.58 -6.54 -15.64
C LEU A 228 34.61 -5.42 -15.46
N LEU A 229 35.20 -5.34 -14.27
CA LEU A 229 36.36 -4.50 -14.01
C LEU A 229 37.56 -4.95 -14.86
N PRO A 230 38.53 -4.05 -15.13
CA PRO A 230 39.73 -4.38 -15.89
C PRO A 230 40.61 -5.36 -15.09
N LYS A 231 40.48 -6.66 -15.42
CA LYS A 231 41.10 -7.78 -14.69
C LYS A 231 42.59 -7.56 -14.42
N ASN A 232 43.00 -7.76 -13.17
CA ASN A 232 44.39 -7.62 -12.70
C ASN A 232 45.04 -6.24 -12.94
N GLN A 233 44.27 -5.19 -13.21
CA GLN A 233 44.81 -3.84 -13.35
C GLN A 233 44.91 -3.12 -12.00
N THR A 234 45.75 -2.07 -11.96
CA THR A 234 45.88 -1.20 -10.79
C THR A 234 45.63 0.25 -11.16
N LEU A 235 45.18 1.03 -10.17
CA LEU A 235 44.98 2.47 -10.30
C LEU A 235 45.28 3.15 -8.96
N ALA A 236 45.95 4.29 -9.01
CA ALA A 236 46.20 5.10 -7.82
C ALA A 236 45.33 6.37 -7.81
N TYR A 237 44.89 6.75 -6.61
CA TYR A 237 44.01 7.89 -6.36
C TYR A 237 44.48 8.65 -5.11
N ASP A 238 44.62 9.97 -5.21
CA ASP A 238 45.13 10.83 -4.13
C ASP A 238 44.05 11.47 -3.24
N GLY A 239 42.80 11.11 -3.50
CA GLY A 239 41.62 11.67 -2.87
C GLY A 239 40.91 12.74 -3.70
N GLU A 240 41.54 13.24 -4.78
CA GLU A 240 40.99 14.24 -5.69
C GLU A 240 41.19 13.88 -7.17
N HIS A 241 42.39 13.44 -7.55
CA HIS A 241 42.79 13.08 -8.91
C HIS A 241 43.33 11.65 -8.98
N PHE A 242 43.12 10.98 -10.11
CA PHE A 242 43.77 9.70 -10.43
C PHE A 242 45.18 9.89 -10.99
N GLU A 243 46.02 8.83 -10.94
CA GLU A 243 47.42 8.89 -11.40
C GLU A 243 47.61 9.27 -12.87
N ASP A 244 46.55 9.21 -13.68
CA ASP A 244 46.51 9.58 -15.08
C ASP A 244 45.78 10.92 -15.35
N GLU A 245 45.43 11.68 -14.31
CA GLU A 245 44.82 12.99 -14.38
C GLU A 245 45.79 14.12 -13.97
N ASP A 246 45.64 15.29 -14.59
CA ASP A 246 46.42 16.48 -14.24
C ASP A 246 46.09 16.92 -12.80
N GLY A 247 47.11 17.17 -11.98
CA GLY A 247 46.94 17.61 -10.59
C GLY A 247 47.17 16.52 -9.53
N PHE A 248 47.47 15.28 -9.94
CA PHE A 248 47.77 14.16 -9.05
C PHE A 248 48.99 14.40 -8.13
N ILE A 249 48.79 14.17 -6.83
CA ILE A 249 49.76 14.32 -5.75
C ILE A 249 50.14 12.96 -5.19
N ALA A 250 51.24 12.39 -5.70
CA ALA A 250 51.72 11.05 -5.32
C ALA A 250 51.92 10.83 -3.80
N LYS A 251 52.18 11.91 -3.03
CA LYS A 251 52.36 11.83 -1.57
C LYS A 251 51.09 11.43 -0.81
N ASN A 252 49.93 11.74 -1.37
CA ASN A 252 48.62 11.46 -0.75
C ASN A 252 47.94 10.22 -1.37
N ALA A 253 48.58 9.61 -2.37
CA ALA A 253 47.99 8.56 -3.19
C ALA A 253 47.93 7.19 -2.51
N ARG A 254 46.82 6.49 -2.74
CA ARG A 254 46.58 5.10 -2.37
C ARG A 254 46.42 4.28 -3.65
N ARG A 255 46.94 3.05 -3.67
CA ARG A 255 46.89 2.16 -4.85
C ARG A 255 45.89 1.03 -4.64
N TYR A 256 45.12 0.76 -5.69
CA TYR A 256 44.05 -0.24 -5.71
C TYR A 256 44.31 -1.27 -6.80
N VAL A 257 43.90 -2.51 -6.56
CA VAL A 257 44.06 -3.64 -7.48
C VAL A 257 42.73 -4.36 -7.69
N VAL A 258 42.44 -4.73 -8.93
CA VAL A 258 41.29 -5.54 -9.34
C VAL A 258 41.64 -7.01 -9.22
N ASP A 259 40.70 -7.83 -8.77
CA ASP A 259 40.86 -9.29 -8.72
C ASP A 259 40.99 -9.95 -10.12
N GLU A 260 41.28 -11.25 -10.12
CA GLU A 260 41.48 -12.03 -11.34
C GLU A 260 40.16 -12.18 -12.14
N ALA A 261 39.03 -12.22 -11.44
CA ALA A 261 37.70 -12.38 -12.04
C ALA A 261 37.16 -11.08 -12.65
N GLY A 262 37.66 -9.91 -12.23
CA GLY A 262 37.12 -8.60 -12.59
C GLY A 262 35.85 -8.22 -11.82
N LEU A 263 35.67 -8.77 -10.61
CA LEU A 263 34.44 -8.63 -9.80
C LEU A 263 34.63 -7.76 -8.56
N SER A 264 35.86 -7.60 -8.09
CA SER A 264 36.14 -6.84 -6.87
C SER A 264 37.45 -6.06 -6.94
N ILE A 265 37.56 -5.04 -6.09
CA ILE A 265 38.78 -4.27 -5.86
C ILE A 265 39.19 -4.28 -4.40
N ARG A 266 40.50 -4.10 -4.16
CA ARG A 266 41.06 -3.91 -2.81
C ARG A 266 42.27 -2.98 -2.83
N ARG A 267 42.69 -2.52 -1.65
CA ARG A 267 43.98 -1.84 -1.45
C ARG A 267 45.14 -2.78 -1.80
N ASP A 268 46.08 -2.29 -2.61
CA ASP A 268 47.24 -3.06 -3.06
C ASP A 268 48.36 -3.08 -2.02
N ASP A 269 48.51 -1.99 -1.27
CA ASP A 269 49.57 -1.76 -0.27
C ASP A 269 49.19 -2.19 1.16
N LYS A 270 47.95 -2.65 1.39
CA LYS A 270 47.44 -3.04 2.71
C LYS A 270 47.02 -4.51 2.70
N GLN A 271 47.55 -5.29 3.65
CA GLN A 271 47.12 -6.67 3.85
C GLN A 271 45.73 -6.71 4.50
N LEU A 272 44.86 -7.58 3.97
CA LEU A 272 43.51 -7.79 4.50
C LEU A 272 43.58 -8.34 5.93
N SER A 273 42.74 -7.81 6.81
CA SER A 273 42.73 -8.13 8.25
C SER A 273 41.35 -8.53 8.74
N SER A 274 40.30 -7.84 8.34
CA SER A 274 38.91 -8.12 8.70
C SER A 274 38.19 -8.94 7.65
N LEU A 275 38.68 -8.96 6.40
CA LEU A 275 37.97 -9.53 5.23
C LEU A 275 36.57 -8.92 5.08
N ALA A 276 36.42 -7.66 5.47
CA ALA A 276 35.15 -6.95 5.39
C ALA A 276 34.81 -6.66 3.94
N GLU A 277 33.66 -7.19 3.50
CA GLU A 277 33.14 -7.04 2.16
C GLU A 277 32.03 -5.98 2.14
N ASP A 278 31.96 -5.25 1.04
CA ASP A 278 30.83 -4.39 0.68
C ASP A 278 30.61 -4.47 -0.82
N SER A 279 29.54 -3.86 -1.33
CA SER A 279 29.22 -3.86 -2.76
C SER A 279 28.91 -2.47 -3.31
N LEU A 280 29.15 -2.32 -4.61
CA LEU A 280 28.80 -1.14 -5.39
C LEU A 280 28.07 -1.57 -6.65
N ASP A 281 26.82 -1.14 -6.78
CA ASP A 281 26.09 -1.20 -8.04
C ASP A 281 26.56 -0.08 -8.97
N CYS A 282 26.95 -0.46 -10.18
CA CYS A 282 27.36 0.39 -11.29
C CYS A 282 26.61 -0.04 -12.57
N SER A 283 25.38 -0.52 -12.45
CA SER A 283 24.54 -0.94 -13.58
C SER A 283 24.35 0.16 -14.65
N GLU A 284 24.48 1.43 -14.27
CA GLU A 284 24.45 2.60 -15.16
C GLU A 284 25.72 2.77 -16.02
N ILE A 285 26.80 2.06 -15.67
CA ILE A 285 28.07 2.05 -16.39
C ILE A 285 28.09 0.81 -17.29
N TYR A 286 27.98 1.07 -18.58
CA TYR A 286 28.02 0.07 -19.65
C TYR A 286 28.73 0.64 -20.88
N PRO A 287 29.22 -0.22 -21.80
CA PRO A 287 29.83 0.23 -23.03
C PRO A 287 28.89 1.12 -23.84
N LYS A 288 29.21 2.42 -23.94
CA LYS A 288 28.43 3.37 -24.74
C LYS A 288 29.32 4.39 -25.42
N ARG A 289 28.86 4.86 -26.59
CA ARG A 289 29.34 6.08 -27.23
C ARG A 289 28.19 7.07 -27.25
N VAL A 290 28.37 8.22 -26.60
CA VAL A 290 27.44 9.34 -26.70
C VAL A 290 27.78 10.14 -27.95
N GLY A 291 26.98 9.96 -29.00
CA GLY A 291 27.06 10.71 -30.26
C GLY A 291 26.38 12.07 -30.17
N THR A 292 26.62 12.92 -31.16
CA THR A 292 25.95 14.23 -31.30
C THR A 292 25.29 14.31 -32.66
N VAL A 293 24.02 14.68 -32.69
CA VAL A 293 23.27 14.90 -33.92
C VAL A 293 23.86 16.10 -34.65
N ASN A 294 24.52 15.88 -35.78
CA ASN A 294 24.99 16.99 -36.62
C ASN A 294 23.84 17.58 -37.43
N THR A 295 23.00 16.71 -38.00
CA THR A 295 21.90 17.14 -38.88
C THR A 295 20.66 16.29 -38.64
N VAL A 296 19.50 16.94 -38.63
CA VAL A 296 18.18 16.31 -38.59
C VAL A 296 17.60 16.40 -40.00
N VAL A 297 17.15 15.26 -40.54
CA VAL A 297 16.54 15.17 -41.86
C VAL A 297 15.07 14.85 -41.67
N VAL A 298 14.20 15.83 -41.92
CA VAL A 298 12.75 15.63 -41.92
C VAL A 298 12.39 14.93 -43.23
N VAL A 299 12.09 13.63 -43.15
CA VAL A 299 11.76 12.82 -44.32
C VAL A 299 10.29 13.00 -44.68
N ASP A 300 9.41 12.95 -43.69
CA ASP A 300 7.98 13.21 -43.84
C ASP A 300 7.39 13.69 -42.50
N GLU A 301 7.14 15.00 -42.41
CA GLU A 301 6.60 15.64 -41.21
C GLU A 301 5.19 15.16 -40.86
N LYS A 302 4.37 14.76 -41.84
CA LYS A 302 2.98 14.34 -41.59
C LYS A 302 2.89 12.95 -40.97
N ASN A 303 3.86 12.11 -41.29
CA ASN A 303 3.96 10.73 -40.81
C ASN A 303 5.03 10.57 -39.73
N ASN A 304 5.52 11.67 -39.14
CA ASN A 304 6.46 11.66 -38.01
C ASN A 304 7.84 11.04 -38.31
N PHE A 305 8.26 11.00 -39.57
CA PHE A 305 9.57 10.46 -39.97
C PHE A 305 10.68 11.51 -39.91
N TYR A 306 11.53 11.40 -38.88
CA TYR A 306 12.69 12.24 -38.65
C TYR A 306 13.95 11.37 -38.55
N ASP A 307 14.97 11.65 -39.36
CA ASP A 307 16.24 10.95 -39.29
C ASP A 307 17.33 11.84 -38.68
N ILE A 308 18.38 11.23 -38.14
CA ILE A 308 19.56 11.94 -37.65
C ILE A 308 20.84 11.49 -38.35
N VAL A 309 21.78 12.41 -38.54
CA VAL A 309 23.10 12.14 -39.11
C VAL A 309 24.17 12.58 -38.11
N ASP A 310 25.09 11.66 -37.80
CA ASP A 310 26.28 11.92 -36.96
C ASP A 310 27.55 11.63 -37.76
N THR A 311 28.10 12.68 -38.35
CA THR A 311 29.36 12.64 -39.11
C THR A 311 30.61 12.46 -38.24
N SER A 312 30.48 12.56 -36.91
CA SER A 312 31.58 12.35 -35.96
C SER A 312 31.83 10.87 -35.64
N ILE A 313 30.98 9.95 -36.12
CA ILE A 313 31.22 8.51 -36.00
C ILE A 313 32.47 8.15 -36.83
N PRO A 314 33.54 7.60 -36.21
CA PRO A 314 34.76 7.25 -36.92
C PRO A 314 34.52 6.09 -37.89
N SER A 315 35.30 6.03 -38.97
CA SER A 315 35.18 4.95 -39.97
C SER A 315 35.49 3.56 -39.41
N SER A 316 36.19 3.47 -38.28
CA SER A 316 36.48 2.22 -37.58
C SER A 316 35.31 1.72 -36.71
N LEU A 317 34.26 2.51 -36.51
CA LEU A 317 33.08 2.13 -35.75
C LEU A 317 31.88 1.92 -36.67
N ASN A 318 31.64 0.66 -37.05
CA ASN A 318 30.48 0.28 -37.85
C ASN A 318 29.38 -0.36 -36.97
N TYR A 319 28.35 0.41 -36.62
CA TYR A 319 27.22 -0.09 -35.83
C TYR A 319 26.44 -1.24 -36.51
N GLU A 320 26.49 -1.37 -37.84
CA GLU A 320 25.87 -2.51 -38.55
C GLU A 320 26.60 -3.84 -38.22
N GLU A 321 27.91 -3.78 -37.99
CA GLU A 321 28.72 -4.95 -37.59
C GLU A 321 28.68 -5.19 -36.08
N CYS A 322 28.37 -4.17 -35.29
CA CYS A 322 28.25 -4.24 -33.83
C CYS A 322 26.88 -4.74 -33.35
N LEU A 323 25.87 -4.87 -34.22
CA LEU A 323 24.51 -5.28 -33.82
C LEU A 323 24.52 -6.68 -33.19
N ILE A 324 23.85 -6.84 -32.05
CA ILE A 324 23.71 -8.14 -31.38
C ILE A 324 22.74 -9.02 -32.19
N GLU A 325 23.07 -10.29 -32.39
CA GLU A 325 22.30 -11.19 -33.26
C GLU A 325 20.88 -11.40 -32.73
N GLY A 326 19.87 -11.14 -33.56
CA GLY A 326 18.46 -11.26 -33.19
C GLY A 326 17.81 -10.00 -32.59
N GLU A 327 18.59 -8.95 -32.33
CA GLU A 327 18.12 -7.67 -31.78
C GLU A 327 17.91 -6.59 -32.85
N THR A 328 17.04 -5.62 -32.57
CA THR A 328 16.85 -4.41 -33.38
C THR A 328 17.62 -3.25 -32.75
N MET A 329 18.40 -2.51 -33.55
CA MET A 329 19.18 -1.37 -33.04
C MET A 329 18.26 -0.26 -32.54
N THR A 330 18.59 0.32 -31.40
CA THR A 330 17.85 1.45 -30.84
C THR A 330 18.77 2.62 -30.52
N VAL A 331 18.19 3.81 -30.45
CA VAL A 331 18.85 5.04 -30.03
C VAL A 331 18.05 5.67 -28.90
N VAL A 332 18.75 6.01 -27.81
CA VAL A 332 18.19 6.80 -26.71
C VAL A 332 18.80 8.18 -26.74
N PHE A 333 17.96 9.21 -26.92
CA PHE A 333 18.41 10.59 -26.83
C PHE A 333 18.81 10.93 -25.39
N GLN A 334 20.00 11.49 -25.21
CA GLN A 334 20.54 11.87 -23.91
C GLN A 334 20.15 13.31 -23.54
N THR A 335 19.93 14.17 -24.55
CA THR A 335 19.52 15.57 -24.36
C THR A 335 18.40 15.95 -25.32
N GLY A 336 17.83 17.15 -25.14
CA GLY A 336 16.80 17.69 -26.02
C GLY A 336 15.38 17.29 -25.59
N MET A 337 14.40 17.56 -26.45
CA MET A 337 12.99 17.28 -26.13
C MET A 337 12.67 15.78 -26.11
N LEU A 338 13.54 14.95 -26.69
CA LEU A 338 13.45 13.50 -26.69
C LEU A 338 14.32 12.83 -25.63
N ALA A 339 14.95 13.60 -24.73
CA ALA A 339 15.83 13.05 -23.69
C ALA A 339 15.15 11.92 -22.88
N GLY A 340 15.83 10.79 -22.74
CA GLY A 340 15.35 9.60 -22.05
C GLY A 340 14.39 8.72 -22.87
N ARG A 341 14.05 9.08 -24.11
CA ARG A 341 13.20 8.27 -24.99
C ARG A 341 14.03 7.40 -25.92
N GLU A 342 13.66 6.13 -26.00
CA GLU A 342 14.24 5.12 -26.88
C GLU A 342 13.45 5.02 -28.19
N PHE A 343 14.16 4.93 -29.31
CA PHE A 343 13.56 4.70 -30.61
C PHE A 343 14.31 3.59 -31.34
N GLU A 344 13.57 2.72 -32.02
CA GLU A 344 14.16 1.80 -32.98
C GLU A 344 14.74 2.59 -34.16
N VAL A 345 15.92 2.17 -34.60
CA VAL A 345 16.62 2.83 -35.69
C VAL A 345 17.19 1.85 -36.70
N LYS A 346 17.26 2.31 -37.95
CA LYS A 346 18.06 1.66 -38.98
C LYS A 346 19.29 2.51 -39.29
N TYR A 347 20.48 1.95 -39.07
CA TYR A 347 21.74 2.66 -39.31
C TYR A 347 22.36 2.31 -40.66
N TYR A 348 22.95 3.30 -41.32
CA TYR A 348 23.76 3.12 -42.53
C TYR A 348 25.14 3.73 -42.34
N HIS A 349 26.18 2.89 -42.31
CA HIS A 349 27.55 3.39 -42.15
C HIS A 349 28.03 4.15 -43.39
N ASN A 350 27.71 3.63 -44.58
CA ASN A 350 28.07 4.20 -45.88
C ASN A 350 26.86 4.88 -46.54
N ALA A 351 27.11 5.74 -47.53
CA ALA A 351 26.02 6.39 -48.28
C ALA A 351 25.30 5.36 -49.16
N VAL A 352 23.97 5.28 -49.04
CA VAL A 352 23.13 4.29 -49.74
C VAL A 352 21.89 4.98 -50.30
N LYS A 353 21.52 4.69 -51.56
CA LYS A 353 20.26 5.15 -52.20
C LYS A 353 19.99 6.67 -52.06
N GLY A 354 21.03 7.51 -52.16
CA GLY A 354 20.92 8.98 -52.02
C GLY A 354 20.85 9.49 -50.58
N LYS A 355 21.00 8.63 -49.58
CA LYS A 355 21.08 8.98 -48.15
C LYS A 355 22.54 9.17 -47.74
N ALA A 356 22.81 10.18 -46.91
CA ALA A 356 24.16 10.46 -46.39
C ALA A 356 24.69 9.28 -45.56
N ALA A 357 26.01 9.12 -45.53
CA ALA A 357 26.69 8.16 -44.66
C ALA A 357 26.50 8.55 -43.17
N ARG A 358 26.54 7.56 -42.27
CA ARG A 358 26.34 7.72 -40.81
C ARG A 358 24.96 8.27 -40.44
N ARG A 359 23.94 7.75 -41.11
CA ARG A 359 22.53 8.13 -40.91
C ARG A 359 21.82 7.07 -40.07
N PHE A 360 21.04 7.52 -39.09
CA PHE A 360 20.07 6.72 -38.36
C PHE A 360 18.67 7.13 -38.81
N GLU A 361 17.91 6.17 -39.30
CA GLU A 361 16.49 6.33 -39.64
C GLU A 361 15.68 5.97 -38.42
N ILE A 362 14.93 6.93 -37.87
CA ILE A 362 14.16 6.72 -36.63
C ILE A 362 12.80 6.17 -36.99
N VAL A 363 12.43 5.05 -36.36
CA VAL A 363 11.08 4.51 -36.42
C VAL A 363 10.22 5.29 -35.43
N PRO A 364 9.12 5.93 -35.87
CA PRO A 364 8.22 6.64 -34.96
C PRO A 364 7.59 5.68 -33.95
N ALA A 365 7.43 6.12 -32.71
CA ALA A 365 6.84 5.35 -31.62
C ALA A 365 5.79 6.17 -30.86
N ASP A 366 4.73 5.51 -30.40
CA ASP A 366 3.71 6.10 -29.54
C ASP A 366 4.20 6.14 -28.08
N ILE A 367 4.63 7.31 -27.63
CA ILE A 367 5.15 7.54 -26.28
C ILE A 367 4.30 8.63 -25.62
N ASP A 368 3.90 8.45 -24.35
CA ASP A 368 3.07 9.42 -23.62
C ASP A 368 1.72 9.77 -24.31
N GLY A 369 1.19 8.87 -25.15
CA GLY A 369 -0.07 9.07 -25.87
C GLY A 369 0.01 9.96 -27.12
N GLN A 370 1.22 10.22 -27.63
CA GLN A 370 1.46 10.92 -28.89
C GLN A 370 2.57 10.21 -29.69
N THR A 371 2.43 10.13 -31.01
CA THR A 371 3.47 9.59 -31.89
C THR A 371 4.66 10.56 -31.96
N MET A 372 5.85 10.08 -31.62
CA MET A 372 7.11 10.82 -31.62
C MET A 372 8.12 10.11 -32.54
N PRO A 373 9.06 10.82 -33.20
CA PRO A 373 9.25 12.27 -33.16
C PRO A 373 8.18 13.08 -33.90
N ASN A 374 7.81 14.26 -33.39
CA ASN A 374 6.84 15.17 -34.04
C ASN A 374 7.29 16.63 -33.97
N THR A 375 6.49 17.56 -34.49
CA THR A 375 6.86 19.00 -34.55
C THR A 375 7.26 19.62 -33.20
N THR A 376 6.72 19.11 -32.09
CA THR A 376 7.05 19.58 -30.74
C THR A 376 8.18 18.76 -30.13
N PHE A 377 8.10 17.43 -30.27
CA PHE A 377 9.06 16.46 -29.74
C PHE A 377 9.91 15.89 -30.88
N ALA A 378 10.76 16.72 -31.49
CA ALA A 378 11.68 16.32 -32.55
C ALA A 378 13.14 16.45 -32.09
N PRO A 379 14.06 15.61 -32.62
CA PRO A 379 15.48 15.81 -32.42
C PRO A 379 15.93 17.13 -33.08
N LYS A 380 16.97 17.75 -32.53
CA LYS A 380 17.59 18.98 -33.04
C LYS A 380 19.08 18.79 -33.26
N SER A 381 19.65 19.60 -34.16
CA SER A 381 21.10 19.67 -34.31
C SER A 381 21.73 20.09 -32.97
N GLY A 382 22.74 19.34 -32.53
CA GLY A 382 23.38 19.49 -31.24
C GLY A 382 22.85 18.57 -30.13
N ASP A 383 21.71 17.89 -30.34
CA ASP A 383 21.22 16.91 -29.36
C ASP A 383 22.16 15.70 -29.27
N LYS A 384 22.36 15.18 -28.06
CA LYS A 384 23.18 14.01 -27.79
C LYS A 384 22.34 12.75 -27.77
N TYR A 385 22.93 11.62 -28.15
CA TYR A 385 22.25 10.33 -28.17
C TYR A 385 23.23 9.18 -27.91
N ALA A 386 22.73 8.02 -27.47
CA ALA A 386 23.52 6.80 -27.33
C ALA A 386 22.82 5.66 -28.11
N VAL A 387 23.62 4.74 -28.65
CA VAL A 387 23.15 3.59 -29.44
C VAL A 387 23.13 2.36 -28.53
N PHE A 388 22.07 1.57 -28.64
CA PHE A 388 21.81 0.39 -27.83
C PHE A 388 21.62 -0.86 -28.70
N LYS A 389 21.60 -2.02 -28.04
CA LYS A 389 21.51 -3.36 -28.65
C LYS A 389 22.68 -3.67 -29.59
N CYS A 390 23.83 -3.02 -29.38
CA CYS A 390 25.03 -3.23 -30.16
C CYS A 390 26.25 -3.44 -29.26
N MET A 391 27.01 -4.51 -29.47
CA MET A 391 28.27 -4.74 -28.75
C MET A 391 29.37 -3.86 -29.35
N LEU A 392 29.75 -2.80 -28.64
CA LEU A 392 30.78 -1.88 -29.10
C LEU A 392 32.17 -2.54 -29.14
N PRO A 393 33.11 -2.04 -29.97
CA PRO A 393 34.48 -2.54 -30.00
C PRO A 393 35.19 -2.39 -28.64
N THR A 394 36.24 -3.20 -28.42
CA THR A 394 37.03 -3.25 -27.16
C THR A 394 37.47 -1.87 -26.65
N ALA A 395 37.76 -0.92 -27.53
CA ALA A 395 38.15 0.45 -27.15
C ALA A 395 37.11 1.21 -26.30
N TYR A 396 35.82 0.84 -26.42
CA TYR A 396 34.72 1.43 -25.63
C TYR A 396 34.37 0.56 -24.40
N ILE A 397 34.77 -0.71 -24.40
CA ILE A 397 34.54 -1.64 -23.30
C ILE A 397 35.68 -1.52 -22.28
N CYS A 398 36.90 -1.84 -22.68
CA CYS A 398 38.07 -1.89 -21.81
C CYS A 398 39.37 -1.71 -22.62
N ASP A 399 39.90 -0.48 -22.65
CA ASP A 399 41.23 -0.18 -23.21
C ASP A 399 42.25 0.01 -22.09
N ASN A 400 43.03 -1.04 -21.83
CA ASN A 400 44.06 -1.03 -20.79
C ASN A 400 45.29 -0.18 -21.17
N ALA A 401 45.55 0.09 -22.45
CA ALA A 401 46.70 0.88 -22.85
C ALA A 401 46.50 2.37 -22.54
N THR A 402 45.27 2.87 -22.75
CA THR A 402 44.90 4.27 -22.50
C THR A 402 44.15 4.48 -21.18
N LYS A 403 43.77 3.41 -20.47
CA LYS A 403 42.94 3.42 -19.25
C LYS A 403 41.57 4.08 -19.46
N THR A 404 40.96 3.79 -20.61
CA THR A 404 39.66 4.34 -21.04
C THR A 404 38.64 3.23 -21.34
N GLY A 405 37.37 3.59 -21.43
CA GLY A 405 36.26 2.67 -21.68
C GLY A 405 35.47 2.36 -20.41
N ALA A 406 34.30 1.76 -20.58
CA ALA A 406 33.32 1.58 -19.50
C ALA A 406 33.89 0.81 -18.29
N SER A 407 34.72 -0.21 -18.50
CA SER A 407 35.37 -0.95 -17.41
C SER A 407 36.28 -0.06 -16.55
N TRP A 408 36.98 0.90 -17.16
CA TRP A 408 37.84 1.84 -16.43
C TRP A 408 37.05 2.94 -15.73
N ASP A 409 35.95 3.41 -16.34
CA ASP A 409 35.01 4.33 -15.68
C ASP A 409 34.41 3.67 -14.42
N MET A 410 34.05 2.39 -14.53
CA MET A 410 33.58 1.58 -13.40
C MET A 410 34.67 1.38 -12.34
N PHE A 411 35.92 1.12 -12.75
CA PHE A 411 37.04 1.02 -11.82
C PHE A 411 37.28 2.34 -11.06
N ARG A 412 37.17 3.50 -11.72
CA ARG A 412 37.28 4.81 -11.06
C ARG A 412 36.15 5.05 -10.07
N ALA A 413 34.92 4.69 -10.43
CA ALA A 413 33.78 4.78 -9.52
C ALA A 413 33.99 3.90 -8.28
N ALA A 414 34.45 2.67 -8.48
CA ALA A 414 34.78 1.73 -7.41
C ALA A 414 35.91 2.24 -6.51
N VAL A 415 37.01 2.75 -7.07
CA VAL A 415 38.14 3.31 -6.30
C VAL A 415 37.70 4.49 -5.45
N LYS A 416 36.90 5.41 -6.00
CA LYS A 416 36.33 6.52 -5.23
C LYS A 416 35.47 6.01 -4.06
N CYS A 417 34.63 5.01 -4.30
CA CYS A 417 33.79 4.39 -3.27
C CYS A 417 34.62 3.72 -2.16
N LEU A 418 35.61 2.91 -2.53
CA LEU A 418 36.45 2.21 -1.55
C LEU A 418 37.31 3.19 -0.76
N PHE A 419 37.89 4.20 -1.41
CA PHE A 419 38.65 5.27 -0.75
C PHE A 419 37.84 5.97 0.35
N ASP A 420 36.55 6.20 0.13
CA ASP A 420 35.66 6.85 1.10
C ASP A 420 35.22 5.91 2.26
N ASN A 421 35.36 4.59 2.11
CA ASN A 421 34.82 3.59 3.04
C ASN A 421 35.87 2.70 3.75
N GLU A 422 37.13 2.74 3.33
CA GLU A 422 38.22 1.88 3.82
C GLU A 422 38.84 2.32 5.17
N ASP A 423 38.51 3.53 5.63
CA ASP A 423 38.95 4.09 6.91
C ASP A 423 37.87 3.95 8.00
N LEU A 424 38.30 3.84 9.26
CA LEU A 424 37.39 3.76 10.42
C LEU A 424 36.56 5.04 10.57
N LYS A 425 35.23 4.90 10.63
CA LYS A 425 34.28 6.01 10.75
C LYS A 425 34.00 6.36 12.22
N PHE A 426 34.39 7.56 12.63
CA PHE A 426 34.24 8.06 14.00
C PHE A 426 33.49 9.39 14.04
N THR A 427 32.62 9.53 15.04
CA THR A 427 32.08 10.84 15.43
C THR A 427 32.85 11.35 16.64
N PHE A 428 33.23 12.63 16.61
CA PHE A 428 33.86 13.34 17.71
C PHE A 428 33.01 14.56 18.08
N THR A 429 32.79 14.76 19.38
CA THR A 429 32.14 15.97 19.90
C THR A 429 33.09 16.66 20.86
N GLY A 430 33.21 17.99 20.72
CA GLY A 430 34.14 18.77 21.53
C GLY A 430 33.76 20.24 21.63
N GLU A 431 33.83 20.77 22.85
CA GLU A 431 33.71 22.21 23.08
C GLU A 431 35.08 22.87 22.85
N LEU A 432 35.11 23.86 21.95
CA LEU A 432 36.31 24.64 21.68
C LEU A 432 36.62 25.53 22.89
N ASP A 433 37.88 25.58 23.31
CA ASP A 433 38.29 26.44 24.41
C ASP A 433 38.19 27.92 24.00
N GLY A 434 37.34 28.66 24.72
CA GLY A 434 37.04 30.05 24.41
C GLY A 434 38.19 31.03 24.66
N ILE A 435 39.21 30.68 25.45
CA ILE A 435 40.40 31.51 25.67
C ILE A 435 41.38 31.29 24.51
N TRP A 436 41.58 30.04 24.11
CA TRP A 436 42.41 29.66 22.98
C TRP A 436 41.92 30.31 21.68
N SER A 437 40.63 30.18 21.40
CA SER A 437 40.05 30.69 20.15
C SER A 437 40.04 32.22 20.06
N LYS A 438 39.81 32.92 21.18
CA LYS A 438 39.85 34.39 21.25
C LYS A 438 41.25 34.96 21.03
N LYS A 439 42.31 34.21 21.34
CA LYS A 439 43.70 34.66 21.21
C LYS A 439 44.10 34.90 19.75
N ASP A 440 43.56 34.13 18.81
CA ASP A 440 43.93 34.20 17.39
C ASP A 440 42.71 34.12 16.44
N TRP A 441 41.55 34.60 16.90
CA TRP A 441 40.27 34.49 16.17
C TRP A 441 40.35 35.01 14.72
N VAL A 442 41.16 36.05 14.50
CA VAL A 442 41.39 36.66 13.17
C VAL A 442 41.91 35.64 12.16
N ASN A 443 42.78 34.70 12.57
CA ASN A 443 43.42 33.73 11.68
C ASN A 443 42.75 32.34 11.69
N ILE A 444 41.98 32.01 12.73
CA ILE A 444 41.33 30.70 12.86
C ILE A 444 39.83 30.73 12.58
N GLY A 445 39.15 31.86 12.81
CA GLY A 445 37.68 31.95 12.75
C GLY A 445 37.13 31.63 11.36
N GLY A 446 37.82 32.07 10.29
CA GLY A 446 37.45 31.72 8.91
C GLY A 446 37.63 30.24 8.55
N ARG A 447 38.40 29.48 9.34
CA ARG A 447 38.59 28.03 9.16
C ARG A 447 37.58 27.19 9.93
N ILE A 448 36.92 27.76 10.94
CA ILE A 448 35.82 27.13 11.70
C ILE A 448 34.51 27.40 10.95
N LYS A 449 34.30 26.66 9.86
CA LYS A 449 33.10 26.71 9.02
C LYS A 449 32.55 25.31 8.80
N LEU A 450 31.24 25.20 8.54
CA LEU A 450 30.64 23.91 8.15
C LEU A 450 31.35 23.35 6.92
N GLY A 451 31.61 22.03 6.93
CA GLY A 451 32.43 21.34 5.93
C GLY A 451 33.94 21.60 6.04
N GLY A 452 34.39 22.42 6.98
CA GLY A 452 35.81 22.67 7.25
C GLY A 452 36.50 21.46 7.87
N TYR A 453 37.66 21.08 7.34
CA TYR A 453 38.49 20.02 7.90
C TYR A 453 39.39 20.52 9.03
N ILE A 454 39.51 19.70 10.07
CA ILE A 454 40.48 19.83 11.13
C ILE A 454 41.35 18.57 11.19
N ARG A 455 42.58 18.70 11.69
CA ARG A 455 43.46 17.57 11.98
C ARG A 455 43.42 17.33 13.48
N PHE A 456 42.66 16.31 13.89
CA PHE A 456 42.56 15.91 15.29
C PHE A 456 43.65 14.91 15.63
N SER A 457 44.46 15.19 16.65
CA SER A 457 45.48 14.26 17.17
C SER A 457 45.42 14.20 18.69
N ASP A 458 45.74 13.04 19.26
CA ASP A 458 45.88 12.86 20.71
C ASP A 458 46.99 11.84 21.01
N GLU A 459 47.90 12.17 21.92
CA GLU A 459 49.06 11.31 22.24
C GLU A 459 48.68 9.95 22.85
N GLN A 460 47.49 9.81 23.43
CA GLN A 460 47.08 8.61 24.16
C GLN A 460 46.31 7.62 23.28
N PHE A 461 45.38 8.11 22.43
CA PHE A 461 44.48 7.23 21.68
C PHE A 461 44.36 7.53 20.18
N GLN A 462 44.98 8.61 19.67
CA GLN A 462 44.95 8.97 18.25
C GLN A 462 46.26 9.63 17.80
N LYS A 463 47.36 8.86 17.87
CA LYS A 463 48.74 9.35 17.66
C LYS A 463 49.03 9.83 16.25
N ASP A 464 48.51 9.15 15.23
CA ASP A 464 48.83 9.46 13.82
C ASP A 464 48.08 10.71 13.29
N GLY A 465 47.09 11.18 14.05
CA GLY A 465 46.21 12.28 13.70
C GLY A 465 45.23 11.90 12.57
N VAL A 466 43.96 12.27 12.72
CA VAL A 466 42.90 11.99 11.75
C VAL A 466 42.32 13.29 11.21
N LEU A 467 42.01 13.30 9.91
CA LEU A 467 41.25 14.37 9.30
C LEU A 467 39.77 14.16 9.61
N VAL A 468 39.17 15.11 10.32
CA VAL A 468 37.74 15.09 10.67
C VAL A 468 37.11 16.40 10.22
N ARG A 469 35.87 16.33 9.74
CA ARG A 469 35.14 17.43 9.11
C ARG A 469 34.11 18.00 10.09
N ILE A 470 33.96 19.32 10.13
CA ILE A 470 32.95 19.99 10.94
C ILE A 470 31.56 19.79 10.31
N THR A 471 30.71 19.00 10.94
CA THR A 471 29.34 18.70 10.49
C THR A 471 28.28 19.56 11.17
N GLY A 472 28.59 20.11 12.35
CA GLY A 472 27.70 20.97 13.12
C GLY A 472 28.44 22.07 13.86
N ILE A 473 27.83 23.26 13.95
CA ILE A 473 28.35 24.40 14.70
C ILE A 473 27.21 25.03 15.50
N LYS A 474 27.43 25.15 16.81
CA LYS A 474 26.59 25.93 17.72
C LYS A 474 27.35 27.18 18.18
N ASP A 475 26.93 28.32 17.64
CA ASP A 475 27.50 29.64 17.95
C ASP A 475 26.67 30.35 19.01
N TYR A 476 27.25 30.67 20.17
CA TYR A 476 26.56 31.47 21.18
C TYR A 476 26.53 32.95 20.79
N ILE A 477 25.38 33.61 20.97
CA ILE A 477 25.17 34.99 20.51
C ILE A 477 26.06 35.98 21.27
N ASN A 478 26.10 35.87 22.60
CA ASN A 478 26.93 36.73 23.44
C ASN A 478 28.39 36.24 23.54
N LYS A 479 28.68 35.01 23.07
CA LYS A 479 30.01 34.36 23.11
C LYS A 479 30.41 33.79 21.74
N PRO A 480 30.45 34.61 20.67
CA PRO A 480 30.61 34.13 19.30
C PRO A 480 31.98 33.48 19.02
N HIS A 481 32.99 33.76 19.84
CA HIS A 481 34.32 33.17 19.70
C HIS A 481 34.46 31.86 20.48
N SER A 482 33.39 31.27 21.02
CA SER A 482 33.46 30.03 21.82
C SER A 482 32.40 29.02 21.35
N PRO A 483 32.42 28.61 20.07
CA PRO A 483 31.43 27.69 19.52
C PRO A 483 31.63 26.25 20.04
N VAL A 484 30.53 25.49 20.07
CA VAL A 484 30.59 24.03 20.15
C VAL A 484 30.59 23.49 18.73
N ILE A 485 31.53 22.59 18.42
CA ILE A 485 31.65 22.00 17.09
C ILE A 485 31.43 20.49 17.16
N GLU A 486 30.68 20.00 16.19
CA GLU A 486 30.48 18.57 15.95
C GLU A 486 31.33 18.16 14.75
N LEU A 487 32.03 17.04 14.91
CA LEU A 487 33.02 16.56 13.96
C LEU A 487 32.69 15.14 13.56
N SER A 488 32.73 14.88 12.26
CA SER A 488 32.63 13.53 11.72
C SER A 488 33.59 13.36 10.55
N ASN A 489 34.13 12.17 10.35
CA ASN A 489 34.79 11.82 9.10
C ASN A 489 33.85 11.15 8.08
N THR A 490 32.54 11.14 8.34
CA THR A 490 31.51 10.64 7.42
C THR A 490 30.81 11.76 6.65
N THR A 491 30.32 11.43 5.45
CA THR A 491 29.29 12.20 4.75
C THR A 491 27.96 12.09 5.49
N VAL A 492 27.21 13.20 5.57
CA VAL A 492 25.89 13.20 6.23
C VAL A 492 24.88 12.61 5.26
N SER A 493 24.36 11.42 5.56
CA SER A 493 23.26 10.81 4.79
C SER A 493 21.91 11.36 5.26
N GLY A 494 20.91 11.33 4.36
CA GLY A 494 19.55 11.77 4.68
C GLY A 494 18.94 11.02 5.87
N SER A 495 17.98 11.64 6.56
CA SER A 495 17.28 11.07 7.72
C SER A 495 16.52 9.76 7.40
N VAL A 496 16.21 8.92 8.40
CA VAL A 496 15.38 7.71 8.22
C VAL A 496 14.02 8.03 7.55
N SER A 497 13.47 9.22 7.79
CA SER A 497 12.24 9.68 7.14
C SER A 497 12.39 9.89 5.62
N SER A 498 13.58 10.29 5.13
CA SER A 498 13.82 10.38 3.69
C SER A 498 13.94 8.99 3.07
N THR A 499 14.59 8.03 3.72
CA THR A 499 14.66 6.63 3.25
C THR A 499 13.27 5.98 3.17
N LEU A 500 12.37 6.29 4.13
CA LEU A 500 10.97 5.85 4.07
C LEU A 500 10.18 6.50 2.91
N ASN A 501 10.51 7.74 2.54
CA ASN A 501 9.92 8.42 1.39
C ASN A 501 10.54 7.96 0.06
N ASP A 502 11.77 7.46 0.08
CA ASP A 502 12.43 6.80 -1.07
C ASP A 502 11.68 5.51 -1.44
N LEU A 503 11.37 4.66 -0.45
CA LEU A 503 10.56 3.44 -0.65
C LEU A 503 9.14 3.73 -1.19
N LYS A 504 8.51 4.84 -0.77
CA LYS A 504 7.22 5.28 -1.35
C LYS A 504 7.34 5.79 -2.78
N SER A 505 8.50 6.33 -3.15
CA SER A 505 8.69 6.87 -4.50
C SER A 505 9.11 5.80 -5.50
N GLU A 506 9.69 4.69 -5.04
CA GLU A 506 9.86 3.46 -5.82
C GLU A 506 8.50 2.88 -6.28
N GLU A 507 7.41 3.10 -5.53
CA GLU A 507 6.05 2.79 -5.99
C GLU A 507 5.69 3.54 -7.28
N VAL A 508 6.24 4.73 -7.55
CA VAL A 508 6.00 5.46 -8.82
C VAL A 508 6.69 4.77 -9.99
N ILE A 509 7.88 4.21 -9.75
CA ILE A 509 8.63 3.43 -10.75
C ILE A 509 7.91 2.09 -10.99
N VAL A 510 7.41 1.46 -9.92
CA VAL A 510 6.59 0.25 -10.01
C VAL A 510 5.23 0.53 -10.65
N ASP A 511 4.58 1.68 -10.41
CA ASP A 511 3.34 2.09 -11.07
C ASP A 511 3.54 2.38 -12.56
N ASP A 512 4.65 2.99 -12.96
CA ASP A 512 5.00 3.22 -14.36
C ASP A 512 5.35 1.89 -15.05
N LEU A 513 6.14 1.02 -14.42
CA LEU A 513 6.41 -0.35 -14.91
C LEU A 513 5.16 -1.25 -14.89
N HIS A 514 4.26 -1.04 -13.93
CA HIS A 514 2.97 -1.73 -13.84
C HIS A 514 2.01 -1.17 -14.87
N ARG A 515 2.07 0.11 -15.24
CA ARG A 515 1.32 0.67 -16.37
C ARG A 515 1.83 0.11 -17.70
N ASP A 516 3.13 -0.08 -17.85
CA ASP A 516 3.76 -0.68 -19.03
C ASP A 516 3.44 -2.19 -19.11
N ALA A 517 3.47 -2.90 -17.98
CA ALA A 517 3.05 -4.30 -17.87
C ALA A 517 1.51 -4.48 -18.00
N ILE A 518 0.70 -3.54 -17.53
CA ILE A 518 -0.78 -3.52 -17.71
C ILE A 518 -1.14 -3.21 -19.17
N GLN A 519 -0.36 -2.39 -19.88
CA GLN A 519 -0.60 -2.12 -21.30
C GLN A 519 -0.38 -3.37 -22.16
N PHE A 520 0.54 -4.27 -21.78
CA PHE A 520 0.70 -5.58 -22.41
C PHE A 520 -0.31 -6.64 -21.93
N THR A 521 -0.75 -6.58 -20.66
CA THR A 521 -1.66 -7.59 -20.06
C THR A 521 -3.15 -7.34 -20.36
N LYS A 522 -3.53 -6.17 -20.89
CA LYS A 522 -4.88 -5.90 -21.41
C LYS A 522 -5.04 -6.38 -22.86
N ARG A 523 -4.94 -7.69 -23.09
CA ARG A 523 -5.64 -8.31 -24.22
C ARG A 523 -7.13 -7.95 -24.07
N ARG A 524 -7.62 -7.06 -24.93
CA ARG A 524 -8.72 -6.16 -24.57
C ARG A 524 -10.00 -6.95 -24.33
N PHE A 525 -10.63 -6.73 -23.18
CA PHE A 525 -12.04 -7.05 -22.95
C PHE A 525 -12.93 -6.56 -24.11
N ARG A 526 -12.52 -5.47 -24.80
CA ARG A 526 -13.08 -4.98 -26.06
C ARG A 526 -12.94 -5.97 -27.22
N ASP A 527 -11.76 -6.52 -27.46
CA ASP A 527 -11.46 -7.41 -28.60
C ASP A 527 -12.07 -8.80 -28.37
N ALA A 528 -12.15 -9.24 -27.11
CA ALA A 528 -12.93 -10.42 -26.72
C ALA A 528 -14.43 -10.22 -26.98
N LYS A 529 -15.00 -9.06 -26.60
CA LYS A 529 -16.40 -8.71 -26.91
C LYS A 529 -16.67 -8.50 -28.40
N GLU A 530 -15.74 -7.89 -29.14
CA GLU A 530 -15.86 -7.67 -30.59
C GLU A 530 -15.79 -9.00 -31.34
N THR A 531 -14.93 -9.92 -30.92
CA THR A 531 -14.88 -11.30 -31.45
C THR A 531 -16.19 -12.05 -31.18
N ILE A 532 -16.76 -11.94 -29.97
CA ILE A 532 -18.08 -12.52 -29.65
C ILE A 532 -19.18 -11.93 -30.55
N SER A 533 -19.24 -10.61 -30.72
CA SER A 533 -20.23 -9.93 -31.57
C SER A 533 -20.03 -10.25 -33.06
N MET A 534 -18.80 -10.40 -33.54
CA MET A 534 -18.52 -10.80 -34.92
C MET A 534 -18.92 -12.26 -35.19
N LEU A 535 -18.76 -13.14 -34.19
CA LEU A 535 -19.22 -14.52 -34.25
C LEU A 535 -20.75 -14.59 -34.26
N GLU A 536 -21.45 -13.74 -33.49
CA GLU A 536 -22.93 -13.64 -33.51
C GLU A 536 -23.47 -13.34 -34.92
N GLU A 537 -22.85 -12.45 -35.67
CA GLU A 537 -23.26 -12.07 -37.03
C GLU A 537 -22.98 -13.16 -38.09
N ALA A 538 -22.07 -14.11 -37.80
CA ALA A 538 -21.64 -15.17 -38.71
C ALA A 538 -22.34 -16.53 -38.47
N LEU A 539 -23.26 -16.63 -37.50
CA LEU A 539 -24.00 -17.85 -37.17
C LEU A 539 -24.97 -18.30 -38.29
N LEU A 540 -25.12 -19.62 -38.43
CA LEU A 540 -26.19 -20.25 -39.22
C LEU A 540 -27.55 -20.17 -38.50
N ASP A 541 -28.66 -20.23 -39.24
CA ASP A 541 -30.05 -20.12 -38.71
C ASP A 541 -30.44 -21.24 -37.70
N ASN A 542 -29.54 -22.20 -37.43
CA ASN A 542 -29.75 -23.35 -36.53
C ASN A 542 -29.20 -23.14 -35.10
N PHE A 543 -28.45 -22.06 -34.83
CA PHE A 543 -28.01 -21.70 -33.48
C PHE A 543 -28.89 -20.57 -32.94
N THR A 544 -29.72 -20.85 -31.92
CA THR A 544 -30.54 -19.82 -31.27
C THR A 544 -29.68 -18.98 -30.32
N ASN A 545 -29.84 -17.65 -30.40
CA ASN A 545 -29.09 -16.62 -29.67
C ASN A 545 -28.76 -17.02 -28.22
N SER A 546 -27.49 -17.29 -27.94
CA SER A 546 -26.89 -17.50 -26.62
C SER A 546 -27.65 -18.46 -25.68
N ILE A 547 -27.15 -19.69 -25.53
CA ILE A 547 -27.65 -20.60 -24.49
C ILE A 547 -27.11 -20.10 -23.14
N ASN A 548 -27.98 -19.62 -22.24
CA ASN A 548 -27.66 -19.33 -20.82
C ASN A 548 -28.42 -20.29 -19.88
N PRO A 549 -28.00 -21.56 -19.79
CA PRO A 549 -28.71 -22.58 -19.03
C PRO A 549 -28.14 -22.67 -17.60
N ILE A 550 -28.99 -22.93 -16.61
CA ILE A 550 -28.53 -23.26 -15.24
C ILE A 550 -27.79 -24.61 -15.23
N ALA A 551 -28.19 -25.55 -16.11
CA ALA A 551 -27.47 -26.79 -16.40
C ALA A 551 -27.78 -27.28 -17.83
N VAL A 552 -26.77 -27.78 -18.55
CA VAL A 552 -26.95 -28.47 -19.83
C VAL A 552 -26.83 -29.98 -19.59
N GLN A 553 -27.92 -30.72 -19.80
CA GLN A 553 -27.91 -32.18 -19.78
C GLN A 553 -28.08 -32.70 -21.21
N THR A 554 -27.05 -33.35 -21.74
CA THR A 554 -27.07 -33.93 -23.10
C THR A 554 -26.18 -35.18 -23.15
N MET A 555 -26.51 -36.13 -24.03
CA MET A 555 -25.75 -37.37 -24.25
C MET A 555 -24.45 -37.14 -25.04
N SER A 556 -24.38 -36.05 -25.80
CA SER A 556 -23.18 -35.57 -26.51
C SER A 556 -23.32 -34.06 -26.69
N MET A 557 -22.24 -33.32 -26.47
CA MET A 557 -22.19 -31.87 -26.69
C MET A 557 -21.06 -31.57 -27.67
N LEU A 558 -21.43 -31.07 -28.85
CA LEU A 558 -20.48 -30.62 -29.87
C LEU A 558 -20.52 -29.09 -29.92
N VAL A 559 -19.37 -28.45 -29.66
CA VAL A 559 -19.22 -26.99 -29.59
C VAL A 559 -18.39 -26.53 -30.77
N GLY A 560 -19.04 -25.87 -31.73
CA GLY A 560 -18.46 -25.34 -32.98
C GLY A 560 -19.45 -25.43 -34.14
N ASP A 561 -19.54 -24.39 -34.96
CA ASP A 561 -20.41 -24.35 -36.16
C ASP A 561 -19.89 -25.30 -37.26
N GLU A 562 -20.77 -25.86 -38.10
CA GLU A 562 -20.35 -26.77 -39.19
C GLU A 562 -19.34 -26.11 -40.14
N SER A 563 -19.44 -24.80 -40.35
CA SER A 563 -18.47 -24.03 -41.15
C SER A 563 -17.06 -23.94 -40.55
N LEU A 564 -16.90 -24.28 -39.27
CA LEU A 564 -15.64 -24.26 -38.52
C LEU A 564 -15.04 -25.65 -38.36
N GLN A 565 -15.77 -26.72 -38.69
CA GLN A 565 -15.38 -28.12 -38.45
C GLN A 565 -14.41 -28.65 -39.52
N PHE A 566 -13.32 -27.91 -39.76
CA PHE A 566 -12.27 -28.27 -40.68
C PHE A 566 -10.89 -28.05 -40.07
N ARG A 567 -9.89 -28.71 -40.65
CA ARG A 567 -8.49 -28.62 -40.25
C ARG A 567 -7.59 -28.58 -41.47
N PHE A 568 -6.40 -28.01 -41.30
CA PHE A 568 -5.36 -28.10 -42.32
C PHE A 568 -4.58 -29.40 -42.15
N VAL A 569 -4.25 -30.05 -43.28
CA VAL A 569 -3.54 -31.33 -43.29
C VAL A 569 -2.38 -31.33 -44.27
N ASN A 570 -1.40 -32.20 -44.04
CA ASN A 570 -0.25 -32.38 -44.93
C ASN A 570 -0.55 -33.24 -46.17
N SER A 571 -1.62 -34.05 -46.16
CA SER A 571 -1.92 -35.01 -47.22
C SER A 571 -3.42 -35.32 -47.29
N LYS A 572 -3.93 -35.64 -48.50
CA LYS A 572 -5.30 -36.13 -48.72
C LYS A 572 -5.45 -37.64 -48.53
N THR A 573 -4.36 -38.41 -48.54
CA THR A 573 -4.39 -39.88 -48.43
C THR A 573 -4.08 -40.35 -47.02
N THR A 574 -3.23 -39.62 -46.30
CA THR A 574 -2.86 -39.89 -44.90
C THR A 574 -2.92 -38.57 -44.13
N PRO A 575 -4.13 -38.05 -43.88
CA PRO A 575 -4.30 -36.70 -43.37
C PRO A 575 -3.81 -36.58 -41.92
N VAL A 576 -2.66 -35.92 -41.73
CA VAL A 576 -2.18 -35.50 -40.42
C VAL A 576 -2.42 -34.00 -40.26
N PRO A 577 -3.05 -33.55 -39.16
CA PRO A 577 -3.24 -32.14 -38.87
C PRO A 577 -1.92 -31.36 -38.90
N VAL A 578 -1.93 -30.17 -39.49
CA VAL A 578 -0.80 -29.25 -39.50
C VAL A 578 -1.24 -27.85 -39.11
N THR A 579 -0.36 -27.12 -38.41
CA THR A 579 -0.57 -25.69 -38.15
C THR A 579 -0.45 -24.90 -39.44
N HIS A 580 -1.48 -24.13 -39.78
CA HIS A 580 -1.49 -23.27 -40.96
C HIS A 580 -1.07 -21.85 -40.59
N ARG A 581 -0.06 -21.31 -41.30
CA ARG A 581 0.51 -20.00 -40.99
C ARG A 581 -0.33 -18.89 -41.63
N ILE A 582 -0.98 -18.09 -40.79
CA ILE A 582 -1.68 -16.85 -41.17
C ILE A 582 -1.09 -15.72 -40.33
N VAL A 583 -0.61 -14.68 -40.97
CA VAL A 583 0.12 -13.57 -40.32
C VAL A 583 -0.42 -12.25 -40.84
N TYR A 584 -0.85 -11.38 -39.92
CA TYR A 584 -1.05 -9.96 -40.22
C TYR A 584 0.27 -9.24 -39.97
N ASP A 585 0.74 -8.53 -40.99
CA ASP A 585 1.96 -7.74 -40.93
C ASP A 585 1.57 -6.29 -40.66
N ASN A 586 1.96 -5.78 -39.48
CA ASN A 586 1.59 -4.43 -39.02
C ASN A 586 2.25 -3.33 -39.86
N GLU A 587 3.43 -3.56 -40.45
CA GLU A 587 4.15 -2.58 -41.27
C GLU A 587 3.50 -2.40 -42.65
N THR A 588 3.13 -3.52 -43.28
CA THR A 588 2.51 -3.52 -44.61
C THR A 588 0.98 -3.41 -44.57
N LYS A 589 0.38 -3.53 -43.38
CA LYS A 589 -1.07 -3.63 -43.13
C LYS A 589 -1.75 -4.70 -43.99
N GLN A 590 -1.06 -5.81 -44.24
CA GLN A 590 -1.54 -6.90 -45.08
C GLN A 590 -1.66 -8.20 -44.28
N LEU A 591 -2.73 -8.94 -44.52
CA LEU A 591 -2.94 -10.29 -44.01
C LEU A 591 -2.42 -11.30 -45.05
N THR A 592 -1.53 -12.19 -44.62
CA THR A 592 -0.98 -13.27 -45.45
C THR A 592 -1.44 -14.64 -44.92
N ALA A 593 -1.85 -15.53 -45.82
CA ALA A 593 -2.15 -16.93 -45.53
C ALA A 593 -1.39 -17.84 -46.50
N ALA A 594 -0.72 -18.86 -45.97
CA ALA A 594 0.06 -19.79 -46.80
C ALA A 594 -0.84 -20.68 -47.69
N ALA A 595 -0.25 -21.37 -48.68
CA ALA A 595 -0.97 -22.45 -49.36
C ALA A 595 -1.14 -23.65 -48.41
N GLY A 596 -2.18 -24.47 -48.60
CA GLY A 596 -2.44 -25.62 -47.73
C GLY A 596 -3.56 -26.53 -48.23
N ILE A 597 -3.80 -27.63 -47.54
CA ILE A 597 -4.90 -28.56 -47.85
C ILE A 597 -5.89 -28.52 -46.69
N ILE A 598 -7.15 -28.21 -46.98
CA ILE A 598 -8.23 -28.28 -46.00
C ILE A 598 -8.86 -29.67 -46.04
N GLN A 599 -9.07 -30.28 -44.87
CA GLN A 599 -9.93 -31.44 -44.65
C GLN A 599 -11.12 -31.00 -43.79
N HIS A 600 -12.34 -31.25 -44.27
CA HIS A 600 -13.55 -30.96 -43.51
C HIS A 600 -14.10 -32.23 -42.86
N MET A 601 -14.45 -32.13 -41.59
CA MET A 601 -14.66 -33.28 -40.70
C MET A 601 -16.09 -33.82 -40.68
N THR A 602 -17.07 -33.03 -41.10
CA THR A 602 -18.51 -33.36 -40.99
C THR A 602 -19.30 -33.16 -42.29
N LEU A 603 -18.92 -32.20 -43.12
CA LEU A 603 -19.67 -31.85 -44.33
C LEU A 603 -19.63 -32.98 -45.38
N GLY A 604 -20.79 -33.58 -45.62
CA GLY A 604 -20.97 -34.74 -46.50
C GLY A 604 -20.96 -36.10 -45.78
N ILE A 605 -20.79 -36.12 -44.45
CA ILE A 605 -20.78 -37.32 -43.62
C ILE A 605 -22.11 -37.42 -42.86
N ASN A 606 -22.99 -38.33 -43.31
CA ASN A 606 -24.37 -38.45 -42.80
C ASN A 606 -24.56 -39.61 -41.80
N THR A 607 -23.48 -40.27 -41.39
CA THR A 607 -23.52 -41.45 -40.51
C THR A 607 -22.64 -41.25 -39.29
N VAL A 608 -23.16 -41.48 -38.09
CA VAL A 608 -22.37 -41.40 -36.85
C VAL A 608 -21.54 -42.69 -36.71
N SER A 609 -20.22 -42.60 -36.83
CA SER A 609 -19.28 -43.72 -36.68
C SER A 609 -18.11 -43.30 -35.79
N ALA A 610 -17.54 -44.26 -35.04
CA ALA A 610 -16.33 -44.02 -34.24
C ALA A 610 -15.07 -43.80 -35.09
N SER A 611 -15.13 -44.10 -36.40
CA SER A 611 -14.05 -43.89 -37.36
C SER A 611 -14.63 -43.78 -38.78
N HIS A 612 -14.09 -42.86 -39.57
CA HIS A 612 -14.48 -42.61 -40.97
C HIS A 612 -13.32 -42.93 -41.91
N LYS A 613 -13.62 -43.54 -43.07
CA LYS A 613 -12.60 -43.75 -44.09
C LYS A 613 -12.21 -42.41 -44.70
N VAL A 614 -10.94 -42.27 -45.11
CA VAL A 614 -10.43 -41.03 -45.73
C VAL A 614 -11.27 -40.58 -46.93
N SER A 615 -11.88 -41.53 -47.67
CA SER A 615 -12.78 -41.27 -48.80
C SER A 615 -14.10 -40.58 -48.44
N GLU A 616 -14.46 -40.53 -47.16
CA GLU A 616 -15.71 -39.93 -46.67
C GLU A 616 -15.55 -38.42 -46.41
N TYR A 617 -14.32 -37.94 -46.21
CA TYR A 617 -14.04 -36.53 -45.97
C TYR A 617 -13.93 -35.73 -47.28
N LYS A 618 -14.30 -34.45 -47.23
CA LYS A 618 -14.04 -33.51 -48.32
C LYS A 618 -12.68 -32.82 -48.12
N PHE A 619 -11.98 -32.65 -49.24
CA PHE A 619 -10.67 -31.99 -49.29
C PHE A 619 -10.65 -30.88 -50.33
N TRP A 620 -9.93 -29.80 -50.03
CA TRP A 620 -9.67 -28.70 -50.97
C TRP A 620 -8.24 -28.23 -50.89
N ASP A 621 -7.63 -28.01 -52.06
CA ASP A 621 -6.33 -27.34 -52.18
C ASP A 621 -6.53 -25.82 -52.14
N MET A 622 -5.86 -25.18 -51.19
CA MET A 622 -5.88 -23.73 -50.97
C MET A 622 -4.63 -23.09 -51.53
N THR A 623 -4.80 -22.04 -52.33
CA THR A 623 -3.69 -21.20 -52.79
C THR A 623 -3.29 -20.19 -51.71
N ALA A 624 -2.02 -19.80 -51.69
CA ALA A 624 -1.55 -18.70 -50.84
C ALA A 624 -2.30 -17.40 -51.14
N TYR A 625 -2.44 -16.55 -50.14
CA TYR A 625 -3.22 -15.32 -50.20
C TYR A 625 -2.49 -14.18 -49.49
N THR A 626 -2.58 -13.00 -50.08
CA THR A 626 -2.11 -11.72 -49.53
C THR A 626 -3.24 -10.72 -49.75
N SER A 627 -3.71 -10.07 -48.68
CA SER A 627 -4.74 -9.03 -48.81
C SER A 627 -4.19 -7.77 -49.50
N ALA A 628 -5.07 -6.87 -49.93
CA ALA A 628 -4.67 -5.49 -50.15
C ALA A 628 -4.26 -4.83 -48.82
N VAL A 629 -3.62 -3.67 -48.88
CA VAL A 629 -3.30 -2.85 -47.70
C VAL A 629 -4.62 -2.43 -47.03
N LEU A 630 -4.78 -2.72 -45.74
CA LEU A 630 -6.02 -2.51 -44.98
C LEU A 630 -5.99 -1.18 -44.21
N ASP A 631 -6.03 -0.06 -44.94
CA ASP A 631 -5.81 1.29 -44.40
C ASP A 631 -6.90 1.83 -43.45
N ASP A 632 -8.09 1.23 -43.45
CA ASP A 632 -9.20 1.67 -42.59
C ASP A 632 -9.23 0.89 -41.28
N GLY A 633 -8.56 1.45 -40.26
CA GLY A 633 -8.45 0.89 -38.92
C GLY A 633 -9.78 0.65 -38.19
N LYS A 634 -10.91 1.21 -38.64
CA LYS A 634 -12.22 0.99 -38.00
C LYS A 634 -12.91 -0.28 -38.49
N LYS A 635 -12.52 -0.78 -39.66
CA LYS A 635 -13.16 -1.94 -40.27
C LYS A 635 -12.68 -3.23 -39.62
N LYS A 636 -13.59 -4.20 -39.51
CA LYS A 636 -13.32 -5.56 -39.07
C LYS A 636 -13.47 -6.47 -40.27
N TYR A 637 -12.72 -7.57 -40.29
CA TYR A 637 -12.72 -8.47 -41.43
C TYR A 637 -12.86 -9.93 -41.02
N TYR A 638 -13.53 -10.70 -41.86
CA TYR A 638 -13.66 -12.14 -41.78
C TYR A 638 -12.81 -12.77 -42.88
N LEU A 639 -11.91 -13.67 -42.52
CA LEU A 639 -11.17 -14.47 -43.48
C LEU A 639 -11.93 -15.78 -43.72
N TYR A 640 -12.40 -15.98 -44.94
CA TYR A 640 -13.06 -17.21 -45.38
C TYR A 640 -12.18 -18.02 -46.33
N ALA A 641 -12.27 -19.35 -46.26
CA ALA A 641 -11.88 -20.23 -47.34
C ALA A 641 -13.11 -20.47 -48.23
N LYS A 642 -13.10 -19.87 -49.42
CA LYS A 642 -14.11 -20.08 -50.46
C LYS A 642 -13.74 -21.33 -51.25
N VAL A 643 -14.42 -22.43 -50.98
CA VAL A 643 -14.12 -23.75 -51.55
C VAL A 643 -15.24 -24.23 -52.48
N SER A 644 -14.89 -24.87 -53.60
CA SER A 644 -15.89 -25.29 -54.58
C SER A 644 -16.74 -26.48 -54.09
N LYS A 645 -18.04 -26.49 -54.38
CA LYS A 645 -18.91 -27.64 -54.07
C LYS A 645 -18.67 -28.83 -55.01
N THR A 646 -18.11 -28.58 -56.20
CA THR A 646 -17.95 -29.57 -57.28
C THR A 646 -16.49 -29.91 -57.59
N ALA A 647 -15.55 -28.98 -57.36
CA ALA A 647 -14.12 -29.17 -57.53
C ALA A 647 -13.38 -29.18 -56.18
N GLN A 648 -12.23 -29.86 -56.09
CA GLN A 648 -11.40 -29.92 -54.88
C GLN A 648 -10.40 -28.76 -54.76
N THR A 649 -10.82 -27.55 -55.15
CA THR A 649 -9.99 -26.33 -55.11
C THR A 649 -10.67 -25.24 -54.30
N GLY A 650 -9.89 -24.40 -53.63
CA GLY A 650 -10.38 -23.26 -52.86
C GLY A 650 -9.41 -22.07 -52.86
N VAL A 651 -9.94 -20.90 -52.51
CA VAL A 651 -9.20 -19.65 -52.39
C VAL A 651 -9.57 -18.95 -51.09
N PHE A 652 -8.62 -18.27 -50.45
CA PHE A 652 -8.95 -17.40 -49.32
C PHE A 652 -9.62 -16.12 -49.81
N THR A 653 -10.54 -15.59 -49.02
CA THR A 653 -11.27 -14.36 -49.31
C THR A 653 -11.50 -13.61 -48.02
N LEU A 654 -11.05 -12.35 -47.96
CA LEU A 654 -11.31 -11.45 -46.85
C LEU A 654 -12.60 -10.66 -47.13
N SER A 655 -13.49 -10.58 -46.14
CA SER A 655 -14.80 -9.92 -46.26
C SER A 655 -15.08 -9.00 -45.08
N GLU A 656 -15.68 -7.83 -45.32
CA GLU A 656 -16.15 -6.92 -44.27
C GLU A 656 -17.47 -7.39 -43.64
N ASN A 657 -18.26 -8.18 -44.39
CA ASN A 657 -19.53 -8.72 -43.94
C ASN A 657 -19.42 -10.23 -43.73
N ALA A 658 -20.15 -10.76 -42.75
CA ALA A 658 -20.25 -12.20 -42.57
C ALA A 658 -20.91 -12.88 -43.79
N ILE A 659 -20.36 -14.02 -44.22
CA ILE A 659 -20.88 -14.84 -45.32
C ILE A 659 -21.30 -16.19 -44.73
N LYS A 660 -22.58 -16.55 -44.91
CA LYS A 660 -23.10 -17.86 -44.50
C LYS A 660 -22.41 -18.99 -45.27
N LEU A 661 -22.31 -20.19 -44.67
CA LEU A 661 -21.66 -21.37 -45.26
C LEU A 661 -22.06 -21.63 -46.72
N GLU A 662 -23.35 -21.52 -47.05
CA GLU A 662 -23.87 -21.67 -48.41
C GLU A 662 -24.42 -20.36 -49.01
N GLY A 663 -23.99 -19.20 -48.50
CA GLY A 663 -24.52 -17.89 -48.90
C GLY A 663 -24.26 -17.50 -50.37
N VAL A 664 -23.37 -18.22 -51.06
CA VAL A 664 -23.04 -18.02 -52.47
C VAL A 664 -23.21 -19.34 -53.23
N SER A 665 -24.07 -19.33 -54.26
CA SER A 665 -24.34 -20.53 -55.07
C SER A 665 -23.04 -21.10 -55.67
N GLY A 666 -22.87 -22.42 -55.58
CA GLY A 666 -21.72 -23.16 -56.11
C GLY A 666 -20.48 -23.25 -55.21
N PHE A 667 -20.43 -22.56 -54.07
CA PHE A 667 -19.28 -22.58 -53.14
C PHE A 667 -19.71 -22.78 -51.67
N TYR A 668 -18.81 -23.37 -50.87
CA TYR A 668 -18.86 -23.25 -49.40
C TYR A 668 -17.93 -22.13 -48.96
N HIS A 669 -18.33 -21.35 -47.95
CA HIS A 669 -17.50 -20.36 -47.28
C HIS A 669 -17.21 -20.82 -45.86
N LEU A 670 -16.00 -21.34 -45.63
CA LEU A 670 -15.56 -21.84 -44.34
C LEU A 670 -14.85 -20.71 -43.59
N LEU A 671 -15.30 -20.37 -42.38
CA LEU A 671 -14.70 -19.26 -41.62
C LEU A 671 -13.35 -19.70 -41.04
N VAL A 672 -12.27 -19.06 -41.49
CA VAL A 672 -10.90 -19.36 -41.07
C VAL A 672 -10.52 -18.57 -39.83
N GLY A 673 -10.95 -17.31 -39.76
CA GLY A 673 -10.65 -16.45 -38.63
C GLY A 673 -11.21 -15.04 -38.78
N VAL A 674 -11.10 -14.26 -37.73
CA VAL A 674 -11.49 -12.84 -37.72
C VAL A 674 -10.26 -11.97 -37.49
N LEU A 675 -10.26 -10.82 -38.17
CA LEU A 675 -9.31 -9.74 -37.99
C LEU A 675 -10.07 -8.56 -37.36
N ASN A 676 -9.72 -8.22 -36.14
CA ASN A 676 -10.37 -7.14 -35.39
C ASN A 676 -10.07 -5.75 -35.97
N SER A 677 -10.81 -4.74 -35.51
CA SER A 677 -10.49 -3.34 -35.79
C SER A 677 -9.14 -2.94 -35.16
N GLU A 678 -8.45 -1.98 -35.77
CA GLU A 678 -7.18 -1.45 -35.26
C GLU A 678 -7.40 -0.77 -33.91
N TYR A 679 -6.40 -0.90 -33.05
CA TYR A 679 -6.21 -0.04 -31.88
C TYR A 679 -4.74 -0.07 -31.54
N ASN A 680 -4.18 1.11 -31.29
CA ASN A 680 -2.74 1.38 -31.25
C ASN A 680 -2.05 0.86 -32.53
N GLU A 681 -2.68 1.09 -33.69
CA GLU A 681 -2.16 0.76 -35.02
C GLU A 681 -1.95 -0.75 -35.32
N GLU A 682 -2.27 -1.64 -34.39
CA GLU A 682 -2.19 -3.09 -34.55
C GLU A 682 -3.57 -3.76 -34.73
N ARG A 683 -3.62 -4.87 -35.49
CA ARG A 683 -4.79 -5.75 -35.60
C ARG A 683 -4.51 -7.13 -35.02
N SER A 684 -5.46 -7.63 -34.23
CA SER A 684 -5.44 -9.02 -33.77
C SER A 684 -6.15 -9.92 -34.78
N PHE A 685 -5.45 -10.94 -35.28
CA PHE A 685 -6.04 -12.03 -36.08
C PHE A 685 -6.22 -13.27 -35.21
N VAL A 686 -7.43 -13.86 -35.23
CA VAL A 686 -7.76 -15.05 -34.46
C VAL A 686 -8.28 -16.14 -35.40
N THR A 687 -7.65 -17.32 -35.38
CA THR A 687 -8.15 -18.51 -36.08
C THR A 687 -9.33 -19.10 -35.33
N LEU A 688 -10.41 -19.43 -36.05
CA LEU A 688 -11.67 -19.89 -35.46
C LEU A 688 -12.07 -21.32 -35.84
N TYR A 689 -11.33 -21.96 -36.75
CA TYR A 689 -11.61 -23.32 -37.19
C TYR A 689 -11.16 -24.36 -36.15
N GLY A 690 -11.92 -25.43 -36.02
CA GLY A 690 -11.82 -26.46 -34.97
C GLY A 690 -13.18 -26.72 -34.32
N PHE A 691 -13.28 -27.80 -33.54
CA PHE A 691 -14.46 -28.08 -32.71
C PHE A 691 -14.05 -28.75 -31.40
N THR A 692 -14.86 -28.56 -30.35
CA THR A 692 -14.73 -29.32 -29.10
C THR A 692 -15.89 -30.29 -28.98
N GLU A 693 -15.58 -31.56 -28.79
CA GLU A 693 -16.56 -32.61 -28.53
C GLU A 693 -16.48 -33.05 -27.07
N ILE A 694 -17.62 -33.08 -26.38
CA ILE A 694 -17.75 -33.56 -25.00
C ILE A 694 -18.71 -34.76 -25.02
N LEU A 695 -18.16 -35.93 -24.70
CA LEU A 695 -18.86 -37.20 -24.49
C LEU A 695 -18.75 -37.62 -23.02
N PRO A 696 -19.59 -38.56 -22.54
CA PRO A 696 -19.42 -39.13 -21.20
C PRO A 696 -18.02 -39.70 -21.00
N GLY A 697 -17.24 -39.08 -20.11
CA GLY A 697 -15.87 -39.49 -19.78
C GLY A 697 -14.77 -39.04 -20.77
N ARG A 698 -15.09 -38.27 -21.82
CA ARG A 698 -14.09 -37.84 -22.83
C ARG A 698 -14.35 -36.43 -23.33
N ILE A 699 -13.30 -35.60 -23.34
CA ILE A 699 -13.29 -34.28 -24.00
C ILE A 699 -12.24 -34.34 -25.11
N THR A 700 -12.63 -33.97 -26.33
CA THR A 700 -11.72 -33.81 -27.47
C THR A 700 -11.64 -32.34 -27.81
N THR A 701 -10.45 -31.77 -27.66
CA THR A 701 -10.16 -30.36 -27.94
C THR A 701 -8.67 -30.20 -28.24
N ASP A 702 -8.27 -29.14 -28.94
CA ASP A 702 -6.87 -28.94 -29.33
C ASP A 702 -6.04 -28.30 -28.20
N LYS A 703 -6.64 -27.40 -27.41
CA LYS A 703 -5.93 -26.69 -26.35
C LYS A 703 -6.83 -26.28 -25.18
N ILE A 704 -6.34 -26.49 -23.95
CA ILE A 704 -6.90 -25.94 -22.71
C ILE A 704 -5.88 -24.95 -22.17
N VAL A 705 -6.26 -23.70 -21.92
CA VAL A 705 -5.31 -22.64 -21.53
C VAL A 705 -5.89 -21.74 -20.44
N SER A 706 -5.04 -21.31 -19.51
CA SER A 706 -5.36 -20.33 -18.48
C SER A 706 -5.53 -18.94 -19.08
N THR A 707 -6.22 -18.05 -18.36
CA THR A 707 -6.54 -16.69 -18.84
C THR A 707 -5.30 -15.85 -19.17
N ASP A 708 -4.20 -16.09 -18.47
CA ASP A 708 -2.90 -15.45 -18.66
C ASP A 708 -2.01 -16.14 -19.71
N GLY A 709 -2.45 -17.28 -20.26
CA GLY A 709 -1.70 -18.03 -21.27
C GLY A 709 -0.54 -18.88 -20.74
N ASN A 710 -0.17 -18.71 -19.47
CA ASN A 710 1.05 -19.29 -18.90
C ASN A 710 0.91 -20.77 -18.53
N THR A 711 -0.31 -21.25 -18.30
CA THR A 711 -0.59 -22.66 -18.01
C THR A 711 -1.49 -23.24 -19.07
N TYR A 712 -1.04 -24.27 -19.77
CA TYR A 712 -1.84 -24.88 -20.84
C TYR A 712 -1.55 -26.36 -21.06
N PHE A 713 -2.56 -27.03 -21.61
CA PHE A 713 -2.50 -28.37 -22.17
C PHE A 713 -2.71 -28.21 -23.68
N ASP A 714 -1.63 -28.31 -24.44
CA ASP A 714 -1.66 -28.31 -25.90
C ASP A 714 -1.71 -29.78 -26.36
N LEU A 715 -2.93 -30.28 -26.55
CA LEU A 715 -3.18 -31.68 -26.88
C LEU A 715 -2.82 -32.00 -28.33
N LEU A 716 -2.70 -30.97 -29.18
CA LEU A 716 -2.19 -31.10 -30.55
C LEU A 716 -0.68 -31.35 -30.57
N LYS A 717 0.07 -30.65 -29.71
CA LYS A 717 1.54 -30.77 -29.62
C LYS A 717 2.01 -31.76 -28.55
N GLY A 718 1.11 -32.27 -27.71
CA GLY A 718 1.44 -33.13 -26.58
C GLY A 718 2.18 -32.41 -25.45
N ILE A 719 1.98 -31.10 -25.28
CA ILE A 719 2.69 -30.28 -24.30
C ILE A 719 1.78 -29.94 -23.13
N ILE A 720 2.25 -30.18 -21.91
CA ILE A 720 1.70 -29.61 -20.68
C ILE A 720 2.72 -28.58 -20.18
N SER A 721 2.33 -27.32 -20.01
CA SER A 721 3.21 -26.22 -19.61
C SER A 721 2.57 -25.35 -18.54
N GLY A 722 3.39 -24.67 -17.73
CA GLY A 722 2.99 -23.82 -16.60
C GLY A 722 3.26 -24.44 -15.23
N GLN A 723 2.71 -23.83 -14.17
CA GLN A 723 2.88 -24.32 -12.80
C GLN A 723 1.98 -25.54 -12.53
N ILE A 724 2.53 -26.75 -12.71
CA ILE A 724 1.83 -28.02 -12.47
C ILE A 724 2.35 -28.67 -11.18
N LYS A 725 1.47 -28.86 -10.19
CA LYS A 725 1.82 -29.43 -8.88
C LYS A 725 1.40 -30.90 -8.77
N PHE A 726 2.37 -31.81 -8.68
CA PHE A 726 2.13 -33.22 -8.31
C PHE A 726 2.10 -33.37 -6.78
N LYS A 727 1.06 -34.03 -6.24
CA LYS A 727 0.94 -34.24 -4.78
C LYS A 727 1.86 -35.38 -4.31
N SER A 728 2.26 -35.30 -3.04
CA SER A 728 2.96 -36.40 -2.34
C SER A 728 2.15 -37.70 -2.44
N GLY A 729 2.83 -38.81 -2.76
CA GLY A 729 2.20 -40.12 -3.01
C GLY A 729 1.69 -40.34 -4.44
N SER A 730 1.83 -39.37 -5.35
CA SER A 730 1.50 -39.60 -6.77
C SER A 730 2.58 -40.42 -7.47
N SER A 731 2.17 -41.26 -8.43
CA SER A 731 3.10 -42.00 -9.29
C SER A 731 3.79 -41.10 -10.33
N GLY A 732 3.39 -39.84 -10.48
CA GLY A 732 3.80 -38.97 -11.59
C GLY A 732 5.29 -38.72 -11.71
N LEU A 733 6.06 -38.82 -10.61
CA LEU A 733 7.53 -38.71 -10.65
C LEU A 733 8.19 -39.98 -11.24
N TYR A 734 7.58 -41.15 -11.03
CA TYR A 734 8.09 -42.46 -11.50
C TYR A 734 7.77 -42.74 -12.97
N GLU A 735 6.86 -41.97 -13.55
CA GLU A 735 6.42 -42.06 -14.95
C GLU A 735 7.19 -41.08 -15.87
N LEU A 736 8.19 -40.36 -15.33
CA LEU A 736 9.09 -39.53 -16.12
C LEU A 736 10.25 -40.38 -16.66
N ASP A 737 10.45 -40.38 -17.97
CA ASP A 737 11.48 -41.18 -18.66
C ASP A 737 12.90 -40.99 -18.06
N GLU A 738 13.19 -39.79 -17.52
CA GLU A 738 14.49 -39.47 -16.90
C GLU A 738 14.70 -40.13 -15.52
N TRP A 739 13.63 -40.52 -14.82
CA TRP A 739 13.70 -41.17 -13.52
C TRP A 739 14.22 -42.61 -13.61
N GLU A 740 13.93 -43.30 -14.72
CA GLU A 740 14.39 -44.66 -14.97
C GLU A 740 15.93 -44.75 -15.02
N ALA A 741 16.59 -43.75 -15.62
CA ALA A 741 18.05 -43.66 -15.69
C ALA A 741 18.69 -43.50 -14.30
N VAL A 742 18.10 -42.68 -13.41
CA VAL A 742 18.59 -42.46 -12.05
C VAL A 742 18.41 -43.74 -11.19
N ASN A 743 17.27 -44.42 -11.32
CA ASN A 743 17.02 -45.69 -10.62
C ASN A 743 17.94 -46.83 -11.11
N GLY A 744 18.29 -46.82 -12.40
CA GLY A 744 19.24 -47.76 -13.00
C GLY A 744 20.65 -47.64 -12.42
N LEU A 745 21.13 -46.41 -12.19
CA LEU A 745 22.45 -46.14 -11.60
C LEU A 745 22.56 -46.61 -10.15
N ILE A 746 21.50 -46.41 -9.35
CA ILE A 746 21.42 -46.87 -7.95
C ILE A 746 21.47 -48.40 -7.88
N THR A 747 20.72 -49.08 -8.74
CA THR A 747 20.67 -50.55 -8.80
C THR A 747 22.01 -51.14 -9.26
N GLN A 748 22.69 -50.51 -10.23
CA GLN A 748 24.00 -50.96 -10.72
C GLN A 748 25.11 -50.86 -9.65
N ALA A 749 25.08 -49.80 -8.83
CA ALA A 749 26.00 -49.63 -7.70
C ALA A 749 25.81 -50.73 -6.63
N GLN A 750 24.56 -51.07 -6.29
CA GLN A 750 24.22 -52.13 -5.33
C GLN A 750 24.67 -53.53 -5.81
N ASN A 751 24.53 -53.82 -7.11
CA ASN A 751 24.92 -55.11 -7.68
C ASN A 751 26.44 -55.29 -7.76
N THR A 752 27.18 -54.21 -8.03
CA THR A 752 28.65 -54.23 -8.08
C THR A 752 29.26 -54.51 -6.70
N ALA A 753 28.68 -53.93 -5.66
CA ALA A 753 29.00 -54.16 -4.26
C ALA A 753 28.84 -55.63 -3.84
N ASN A 754 27.67 -56.21 -4.13
CA ASN A 754 27.36 -57.60 -3.78
C ASN A 754 28.29 -58.58 -4.51
N ALA A 755 28.66 -58.30 -5.76
CA ALA A 755 29.58 -59.13 -6.53
C ALA A 755 31.01 -59.13 -5.96
N ALA A 756 31.48 -58.02 -5.38
CA ALA A 756 32.79 -57.93 -4.73
C ALA A 756 32.84 -58.74 -3.43
N VAL A 757 31.79 -58.65 -2.60
CA VAL A 757 31.66 -59.47 -1.38
C VAL A 757 31.59 -60.96 -1.72
N GLU A 758 30.81 -61.34 -2.73
CA GLU A 758 30.66 -62.75 -3.13
C GLU A 758 31.96 -63.32 -3.71
N SER A 759 32.69 -62.55 -4.52
CA SER A 759 33.99 -62.96 -5.04
C SER A 759 35.01 -63.15 -3.92
N ALA A 760 35.00 -62.28 -2.91
CA ALA A 760 35.88 -62.38 -1.74
C ALA A 760 35.56 -63.64 -0.92
N LYS A 761 34.28 -63.95 -0.69
CA LYS A 761 33.85 -65.20 -0.04
C LYS A 761 34.35 -66.43 -0.78
N ASN A 762 34.20 -66.45 -2.11
CA ASN A 762 34.68 -67.56 -2.94
C ASN A 762 36.22 -67.73 -2.85
N ALA A 763 36.97 -66.64 -2.75
CA ALA A 763 38.41 -66.71 -2.51
C ALA A 763 38.75 -67.27 -1.12
N ASN A 764 38.02 -66.86 -0.08
CA ASN A 764 38.20 -67.40 1.27
C ASN A 764 37.87 -68.90 1.34
N THR A 765 36.79 -69.34 0.70
CA THR A 765 36.45 -70.76 0.60
C THR A 765 37.54 -71.53 -0.14
N ALA A 766 38.01 -71.05 -1.30
CA ALA A 766 39.07 -71.71 -2.05
C ALA A 766 40.40 -71.82 -1.28
N VAL A 767 40.76 -70.79 -0.51
CA VAL A 767 41.96 -70.80 0.34
C VAL A 767 41.79 -71.69 1.56
N GLY A 768 40.58 -71.77 2.13
CA GLY A 768 40.23 -72.72 3.18
C GLY A 768 40.30 -74.17 2.72
N ASP A 769 39.71 -74.49 1.57
CA ASP A 769 39.77 -75.83 0.97
C ASP A 769 41.22 -76.25 0.67
N LEU A 770 42.06 -75.31 0.21
CA LEU A 770 43.50 -75.54 0.04
C LEU A 770 44.18 -75.84 1.39
N ASN A 771 43.88 -75.04 2.43
CA ASN A 771 44.47 -75.25 3.75
C ASN A 771 44.09 -76.61 4.34
N ASP A 772 42.81 -76.98 4.30
CA ASP A 772 42.32 -78.25 4.83
C ASP A 772 43.00 -79.45 4.14
N TYR A 773 43.21 -79.35 2.82
CA TYR A 773 43.93 -80.38 2.06
C TYR A 773 45.42 -80.42 2.42
N VAL A 774 46.08 -79.25 2.51
CA VAL A 774 47.51 -79.14 2.87
C VAL A 774 47.77 -79.67 4.29
N ASP A 775 46.90 -79.36 5.26
CA ASP A 775 46.99 -79.86 6.63
C ASP A 775 46.93 -81.39 6.70
N GLY A 776 46.04 -82.00 5.90
CA GLY A 776 45.95 -83.46 5.78
C GLY A 776 47.17 -84.08 5.11
N ALA A 777 47.62 -83.50 3.99
CA ALA A 777 48.81 -83.95 3.27
C ALA A 777 50.10 -83.80 4.09
N PHE A 778 50.14 -82.87 5.05
CA PHE A 778 51.33 -82.63 5.87
C PHE A 778 51.42 -83.55 7.10
N ALA A 779 50.37 -84.32 7.40
CA ALA A 779 50.21 -85.03 8.67
C ALA A 779 51.22 -86.17 8.90
N ASP A 780 51.66 -86.86 7.85
CA ASP A 780 52.60 -87.99 7.94
C ASP A 780 54.06 -87.59 7.64
N GLY A 781 54.30 -86.33 7.29
CA GLY A 781 55.63 -85.78 7.00
C GLY A 781 56.19 -86.09 5.60
N ILE A 782 55.44 -86.80 4.74
CA ILE A 782 55.87 -87.19 3.40
C ILE A 782 54.89 -86.63 2.36
N ILE A 783 55.40 -85.93 1.35
CA ILE A 783 54.56 -85.41 0.27
C ILE A 783 54.67 -86.32 -0.94
N THR A 784 53.59 -87.05 -1.23
CA THR A 784 53.53 -87.90 -2.42
C THR A 784 53.35 -87.09 -3.69
N GLU A 785 53.71 -87.66 -4.84
CA GLU A 785 53.49 -87.04 -6.15
C GLU A 785 51.99 -86.75 -6.41
N ALA A 786 51.10 -87.58 -5.86
CA ALA A 786 49.65 -87.39 -5.98
C ALA A 786 49.16 -86.20 -5.15
N GLU A 787 49.66 -86.02 -3.92
CA GLU A 787 49.34 -84.89 -3.05
C GLU A 787 49.90 -83.58 -3.60
N ALA A 788 51.13 -83.57 -4.08
CA ALA A 788 51.72 -82.39 -4.71
C ALA A 788 50.90 -81.91 -5.92
N LYS A 789 50.44 -82.84 -6.79
CA LYS A 789 49.56 -82.52 -7.92
C LYS A 789 48.16 -82.05 -7.49
N ALA A 790 47.62 -82.58 -6.40
CA ALA A 790 46.35 -82.13 -5.86
C ALA A 790 46.46 -80.72 -5.25
N ILE A 791 47.51 -80.43 -4.50
CA ILE A 791 47.83 -79.10 -3.96
C ILE A 791 47.99 -78.10 -5.12
N GLU A 792 48.69 -78.46 -6.19
CA GLU A 792 48.81 -77.62 -7.39
C GLU A 792 47.44 -77.26 -7.99
N LYS A 793 46.49 -78.22 -8.03
CA LYS A 793 45.11 -77.95 -8.49
C LYS A 793 44.35 -77.00 -7.57
N TYR A 794 44.50 -77.14 -6.25
CA TYR A 794 43.88 -76.21 -5.29
C TYR A 794 44.49 -74.81 -5.38
N ILE A 795 45.82 -74.69 -5.54
CA ILE A 795 46.50 -73.42 -5.78
C ILE A 795 45.99 -72.76 -7.06
N ASN A 796 45.78 -73.51 -8.14
CA ASN A 796 45.19 -72.99 -9.37
C ASN A 796 43.77 -72.46 -9.15
N THR A 797 42.95 -73.13 -8.33
CA THR A 797 41.63 -72.64 -7.94
C THR A 797 41.72 -71.33 -7.16
N VAL A 798 42.65 -71.23 -6.21
CA VAL A 798 42.93 -69.99 -5.44
C VAL A 798 43.39 -68.85 -6.34
N ASN A 799 44.26 -69.11 -7.32
CA ASN A 799 44.70 -68.09 -8.27
C ASN A 799 43.54 -67.58 -9.15
N ASN A 800 42.63 -68.46 -9.54
CA ASN A 800 41.45 -68.07 -10.32
C ASN A 800 40.47 -67.21 -9.49
N THR A 801 40.21 -67.57 -8.24
CA THR A 801 39.33 -66.79 -7.36
C THR A 801 39.97 -65.45 -6.96
N LYS A 802 41.29 -65.43 -6.75
CA LYS A 802 42.08 -64.20 -6.55
C LYS A 802 41.89 -63.21 -7.71
N ALA A 803 41.98 -63.68 -8.96
CA ALA A 803 41.77 -62.85 -10.14
C ALA A 803 40.32 -62.30 -10.22
N ALA A 804 39.32 -63.10 -9.83
CA ALA A 804 37.92 -62.66 -9.77
C ALA A 804 37.70 -61.55 -8.72
N VAL A 805 38.34 -61.66 -7.54
CA VAL A 805 38.31 -60.62 -6.52
C VAL A 805 38.92 -59.31 -7.03
N GLU A 806 40.05 -59.38 -7.75
CA GLU A 806 40.67 -58.18 -8.32
C GLU A 806 39.78 -57.51 -9.38
N ALA A 807 39.11 -58.29 -10.22
CA ALA A 807 38.16 -57.76 -11.21
C ALA A 807 36.95 -57.08 -10.55
N ALA A 808 36.41 -57.64 -9.47
CA ALA A 808 35.30 -57.06 -8.74
C ALA A 808 35.70 -55.79 -7.97
N TYR A 809 36.88 -55.80 -7.34
CA TYR A 809 37.48 -54.62 -6.71
C TYR A 809 37.66 -53.48 -7.72
N ASN A 810 38.20 -53.74 -8.90
CA ASN A 810 38.46 -52.70 -9.90
C ASN A 810 37.18 -51.95 -10.28
N LYS A 811 36.07 -52.67 -10.46
CA LYS A 811 34.75 -52.07 -10.75
C LYS A 811 34.26 -51.18 -9.62
N LEU A 812 34.43 -51.60 -8.36
CA LEU A 812 34.04 -50.82 -7.19
C LEU A 812 34.94 -49.59 -7.00
N TYR A 813 36.25 -49.74 -7.22
CA TYR A 813 37.24 -48.68 -7.03
C TYR A 813 37.15 -47.56 -8.08
N THR A 814 36.79 -47.90 -9.32
CA THR A 814 36.60 -46.93 -10.42
C THR A 814 35.26 -46.17 -10.34
N ASN A 815 34.40 -46.49 -9.38
CA ASN A 815 33.13 -45.79 -9.22
C ASN A 815 33.36 -44.29 -8.97
N ALA A 816 32.73 -43.43 -9.77
CA ALA A 816 32.91 -41.97 -9.74
C ALA A 816 32.50 -41.34 -8.40
N TYR A 817 31.59 -42.00 -7.67
CA TYR A 817 31.07 -41.53 -6.38
C TYR A 817 31.87 -42.05 -5.17
N LEU A 818 32.88 -42.92 -5.39
CA LEU A 818 33.78 -43.38 -4.34
C LEU A 818 35.02 -42.50 -4.27
N THR A 819 35.12 -41.69 -3.21
CA THR A 819 36.22 -40.74 -2.98
C THR A 819 36.72 -40.80 -1.52
N GLY A 820 37.79 -40.07 -1.22
CA GLY A 820 38.28 -39.87 0.15
C GLY A 820 38.79 -41.12 0.86
N THR A 821 38.57 -41.16 2.18
CA THR A 821 39.11 -42.18 3.09
C THR A 821 38.64 -43.60 2.74
N ALA A 822 37.38 -43.76 2.34
CA ALA A 822 36.82 -45.06 1.99
C ALA A 822 37.49 -45.65 0.73
N LYS A 823 37.80 -44.82 -0.28
CA LYS A 823 38.54 -45.23 -1.47
C LYS A 823 39.96 -45.70 -1.12
N THR A 824 40.65 -44.94 -0.28
CA THR A 824 42.03 -45.25 0.15
C THR A 824 42.08 -46.51 1.01
N GLY A 825 41.13 -46.67 1.94
CA GLY A 825 41.01 -47.87 2.78
C GLY A 825 40.77 -49.14 1.95
N LEU A 826 39.91 -49.06 0.93
CA LEU A 826 39.63 -50.18 0.03
C LEU A 826 40.88 -50.63 -0.76
N LEU A 827 41.68 -49.69 -1.28
CA LEU A 827 42.94 -49.99 -1.95
C LEU A 827 43.93 -50.70 -1.02
N ASN A 828 44.14 -50.16 0.18
CA ASN A 828 45.09 -50.71 1.14
C ASN A 828 44.70 -52.14 1.54
N ALA A 829 43.42 -52.37 1.83
CA ALA A 829 42.93 -53.70 2.20
C ALA A 829 43.06 -54.71 1.05
N LYS A 830 42.84 -54.29 -0.21
CA LYS A 830 43.06 -55.14 -1.40
C LYS A 830 44.52 -55.56 -1.53
N VAL A 831 45.45 -54.62 -1.39
CA VAL A 831 46.90 -54.90 -1.50
C VAL A 831 47.33 -55.91 -0.44
N THR A 832 46.88 -55.73 0.80
CA THR A 832 47.17 -56.64 1.92
C THR A 832 46.62 -58.05 1.68
N LEU A 833 45.37 -58.17 1.21
CA LEU A 833 44.77 -59.47 0.89
C LEU A 833 45.49 -60.20 -0.26
N MET A 834 45.85 -59.49 -1.32
CA MET A 834 46.55 -60.11 -2.46
C MET A 834 47.95 -60.60 -2.06
N GLY A 835 48.66 -59.81 -1.25
CA GLY A 835 49.97 -60.17 -0.73
C GLY A 835 49.93 -61.33 0.26
N SER A 836 48.90 -61.44 1.10
CA SER A 836 48.77 -62.56 2.04
C SER A 836 48.50 -63.89 1.32
N ILE A 837 47.69 -63.89 0.25
CA ILE A 837 47.47 -65.06 -0.61
C ILE A 837 48.78 -65.51 -1.28
N GLU A 838 49.56 -64.59 -1.86
CA GLU A 838 50.85 -64.92 -2.51
C GLU A 838 51.86 -65.50 -1.53
N ASN A 839 51.97 -64.90 -0.34
CA ASN A 839 52.87 -65.38 0.71
C ASN A 839 52.48 -66.79 1.20
N LEU A 840 51.18 -67.08 1.31
CA LEU A 840 50.69 -68.41 1.66
C LEU A 840 51.04 -69.45 0.60
N ILE A 841 50.75 -69.16 -0.68
CA ILE A 841 51.09 -70.06 -1.80
C ILE A 841 52.60 -70.30 -1.87
N SER A 842 53.42 -69.26 -1.67
CA SER A 842 54.88 -69.39 -1.66
C SER A 842 55.38 -70.26 -0.50
N ALA A 843 54.77 -70.13 0.68
CA ALA A 843 55.11 -70.96 1.84
C ALA A 843 54.77 -72.43 1.58
N ILE A 844 53.59 -72.70 1.00
CA ILE A 844 53.16 -74.05 0.61
C ILE A 844 54.11 -74.65 -0.44
N ASN A 845 54.41 -73.94 -1.52
CA ASN A 845 55.30 -74.41 -2.58
C ASN A 845 56.73 -74.70 -2.08
N SER A 846 57.22 -73.91 -1.12
CA SER A 846 58.53 -74.14 -0.50
C SER A 846 58.51 -75.40 0.37
N ALA A 847 57.44 -75.60 1.14
CA ALA A 847 57.27 -76.72 2.05
C ALA A 847 57.06 -78.08 1.37
N ILE A 848 56.73 -78.11 0.07
CA ILE A 848 56.54 -79.36 -0.70
C ILE A 848 57.72 -79.67 -1.64
N ALA A 849 58.69 -78.75 -1.77
CA ALA A 849 59.68 -78.78 -2.84
C ALA A 849 60.65 -79.98 -2.76
N ASP A 850 60.96 -80.47 -1.56
CA ASP A 850 61.87 -81.60 -1.35
C ASP A 850 61.13 -82.95 -1.16
N GLY A 851 59.80 -82.94 -1.31
CA GLY A 851 58.93 -84.12 -1.14
C GLY A 851 58.71 -84.54 0.31
N ARG A 852 59.09 -83.72 1.29
CA ARG A 852 58.86 -83.94 2.73
C ARG A 852 58.37 -82.65 3.37
N THR A 853 57.78 -82.74 4.56
CA THR A 853 57.39 -81.55 5.32
C THR A 853 57.89 -81.64 6.76
N THR A 854 58.39 -80.53 7.27
CA THR A 854 58.86 -80.40 8.65
C THR A 854 57.86 -79.63 9.51
N VAL A 855 57.95 -79.81 10.83
CA VAL A 855 57.13 -79.04 11.80
C VAL A 855 57.32 -77.52 11.63
N THR A 856 58.53 -77.09 11.25
CA THR A 856 58.82 -75.67 11.00
C THR A 856 58.10 -75.14 9.76
N GLU A 857 58.07 -75.92 8.68
CA GLU A 857 57.38 -75.56 7.44
C GLU A 857 55.86 -75.56 7.64
N LYS A 858 55.32 -76.56 8.33
CA LYS A 858 53.91 -76.61 8.73
C LYS A 858 53.52 -75.37 9.54
N ASN A 859 54.26 -75.05 10.60
CA ASN A 859 54.00 -73.84 11.39
C ASN A 859 54.11 -72.54 10.56
N ASN A 860 55.01 -72.48 9.58
CA ASN A 860 55.11 -71.32 8.68
C ASN A 860 53.85 -71.19 7.80
N VAL A 861 53.37 -72.29 7.21
CA VAL A 861 52.13 -72.32 6.41
C VAL A 861 50.93 -71.92 7.27
N ASP A 862 50.77 -72.50 8.47
CA ASP A 862 49.68 -72.20 9.40
C ASP A 862 49.67 -70.70 9.79
N ASN A 863 50.84 -70.11 10.04
CA ASN A 863 50.99 -68.68 10.33
C ASN A 863 50.61 -67.79 9.13
N LYS A 864 50.94 -68.19 7.89
CA LYS A 864 50.54 -67.45 6.69
C LYS A 864 49.04 -67.56 6.43
N TYR A 865 48.42 -68.70 6.73
CA TYR A 865 46.97 -68.87 6.63
C TYR A 865 46.23 -68.01 7.65
N ALA A 866 46.72 -67.93 8.90
CA ALA A 866 46.18 -67.00 9.90
C ALA A 866 46.28 -65.54 9.45
N THR A 867 47.40 -65.15 8.82
CA THR A 867 47.59 -63.80 8.25
C THR A 867 46.60 -63.53 7.11
N PHE A 868 46.33 -64.52 6.25
CA PHE A 868 45.32 -64.42 5.20
C PHE A 868 43.91 -64.17 5.77
N ASN A 869 43.48 -64.93 6.79
CA ASN A 869 42.17 -64.78 7.40
C ASN A 869 41.96 -63.37 7.99
N SER A 870 43.00 -62.79 8.61
CA SER A 870 42.95 -61.40 9.09
C SER A 870 42.80 -60.40 7.94
N ALA A 871 43.61 -60.54 6.89
CA ALA A 871 43.56 -59.65 5.73
C ALA A 871 42.22 -59.74 4.97
N TYR A 872 41.59 -60.92 4.96
CA TYR A 872 40.27 -61.13 4.37
C TYR A 872 39.16 -60.41 5.15
N ALA A 873 39.19 -60.47 6.48
CA ALA A 873 38.24 -59.74 7.32
C ALA A 873 38.34 -58.22 7.08
N ASP A 874 39.56 -57.68 7.06
CA ASP A 874 39.81 -56.26 6.80
C ASP A 874 39.32 -55.81 5.42
N PHE A 875 39.51 -56.65 4.39
CA PHE A 875 39.02 -56.39 3.04
C PHE A 875 37.49 -56.33 2.97
N ASN A 876 36.77 -57.23 3.63
CA ASN A 876 35.30 -57.19 3.67
C ASN A 876 34.78 -55.92 4.34
N THR A 877 35.37 -55.52 5.48
CA THR A 877 35.00 -54.27 6.15
C THR A 877 35.25 -53.05 5.25
N ALA A 878 36.37 -53.03 4.50
CA ALA A 878 36.67 -51.94 3.59
C ALA A 878 35.69 -51.87 2.39
N VAL A 879 35.21 -53.01 1.88
CA VAL A 879 34.18 -53.08 0.83
C VAL A 879 32.85 -52.51 1.35
N GLU A 880 32.42 -52.86 2.56
CA GLU A 880 31.20 -52.31 3.17
C GLU A 880 31.28 -50.79 3.38
N ALA A 881 32.43 -50.30 3.87
CA ALA A 881 32.66 -48.87 4.06
C ALA A 881 32.64 -48.10 2.72
N ALA A 882 33.21 -48.67 1.66
CA ALA A 882 33.17 -48.08 0.32
C ALA A 882 31.73 -47.99 -0.23
N ASN A 883 30.92 -49.03 -0.02
CA ASN A 883 29.51 -49.02 -0.44
C ASN A 883 28.69 -47.96 0.28
N LYS A 884 28.87 -47.84 1.60
CA LYS A 884 28.19 -46.83 2.40
C LYS A 884 28.55 -45.41 1.95
N ALA A 885 29.82 -45.14 1.67
CA ALA A 885 30.27 -43.83 1.20
C ALA A 885 29.65 -43.43 -0.15
N ILE A 886 29.51 -44.38 -1.08
CA ILE A 886 28.82 -44.16 -2.36
C ILE A 886 27.34 -43.82 -2.12
N GLN A 887 26.65 -44.57 -1.25
CA GLN A 887 25.24 -44.33 -0.92
C GLN A 887 25.02 -42.97 -0.25
N ASP A 888 25.87 -42.61 0.71
CA ASP A 888 25.81 -41.31 1.40
C ASP A 888 26.02 -40.14 0.42
N THR A 889 26.93 -40.29 -0.54
CA THR A 889 27.19 -39.28 -1.58
C THR A 889 25.98 -39.11 -2.52
N LEU A 890 25.36 -40.22 -2.96
CA LEU A 890 24.17 -40.19 -3.81
C LEU A 890 22.97 -39.56 -3.08
N LYS A 891 22.81 -39.82 -1.78
CA LYS A 891 21.78 -39.20 -0.94
C LYS A 891 22.04 -37.72 -0.69
N GLY A 892 23.29 -37.29 -0.63
CA GLY A 892 23.66 -35.88 -0.51
C GLY A 892 23.12 -34.99 -1.65
N TYR A 893 23.03 -35.52 -2.88
CA TYR A 893 22.46 -34.79 -4.01
C TYR A 893 20.94 -34.54 -3.88
N SER A 894 20.19 -35.44 -3.22
CA SER A 894 18.76 -35.22 -2.93
C SER A 894 18.55 -34.30 -1.73
N ASP A 895 19.40 -34.42 -0.71
CA ASP A 895 19.25 -33.68 0.55
C ASP A 895 19.71 -32.21 0.41
N SER A 896 20.68 -31.90 -0.44
CA SER A 896 21.11 -30.52 -0.74
C SER A 896 19.98 -29.66 -1.31
N VAL A 897 19.21 -30.20 -2.26
CA VAL A 897 18.08 -29.49 -2.88
C VAL A 897 16.93 -29.34 -1.87
N LEU A 898 16.65 -30.38 -1.09
CA LEU A 898 15.62 -30.34 -0.06
C LEU A 898 15.99 -29.40 1.11
N ASN A 899 17.25 -29.36 1.52
CA ASN A 899 17.74 -28.51 2.60
C ASN A 899 17.82 -27.04 2.17
N THR A 900 18.18 -26.76 0.92
CA THR A 900 18.14 -25.39 0.38
C THR A 900 16.71 -24.88 0.28
N ALA A 901 15.78 -25.72 -0.19
CA ALA A 901 14.36 -25.39 -0.21
C ALA A 901 13.77 -25.23 1.20
N ASN A 902 14.12 -26.11 2.14
CA ASN A 902 13.68 -26.02 3.53
C ASN A 902 14.30 -24.81 4.24
N ALA A 903 15.56 -24.47 3.98
CA ALA A 903 16.21 -23.29 4.53
C ALA A 903 15.60 -21.99 3.98
N ALA A 904 15.24 -21.94 2.70
CA ALA A 904 14.53 -20.81 2.11
C ALA A 904 13.12 -20.67 2.70
N VAL A 905 12.39 -21.78 2.87
CA VAL A 905 11.07 -21.81 3.52
C VAL A 905 11.17 -21.40 4.99
N GLU A 906 12.17 -21.87 5.73
CA GLU A 906 12.34 -21.53 7.13
C GLU A 906 12.81 -20.09 7.32
N SER A 907 13.65 -19.58 6.41
CA SER A 907 14.02 -18.16 6.36
C SER A 907 12.81 -17.29 6.05
N ALA A 908 11.94 -17.70 5.12
CA ALA A 908 10.70 -16.99 4.82
C ALA A 908 9.72 -17.00 6.01
N LYS A 909 9.55 -18.14 6.68
CA LYS A 909 8.74 -18.23 7.91
C LYS A 909 9.29 -17.37 9.03
N ASN A 910 10.61 -17.34 9.20
CA ASN A 910 11.28 -16.55 10.23
C ASN A 910 11.20 -15.05 9.90
N ALA A 911 11.35 -14.66 8.64
CA ALA A 911 11.16 -13.28 8.18
C ALA A 911 9.71 -12.82 8.45
N ILE A 912 8.71 -13.63 8.08
CA ILE A 912 7.30 -13.33 8.38
C ILE A 912 7.06 -13.24 9.89
N ALA A 913 7.66 -14.13 10.70
CA ALA A 913 7.52 -14.07 12.15
C ALA A 913 8.19 -12.81 12.74
N GLN A 914 9.35 -12.40 12.21
CA GLN A 914 10.05 -11.18 12.61
C GLN A 914 9.30 -9.92 12.21
N ASP A 915 8.69 -9.89 11.03
CA ASP A 915 7.79 -8.82 10.58
C ASP A 915 6.56 -8.69 11.49
N LEU A 916 6.13 -9.80 12.09
CA LEU A 916 5.07 -9.86 13.09
C LEU A 916 5.55 -9.59 14.54
N GLY A 917 6.83 -9.29 14.74
CA GLY A 917 7.42 -8.92 16.03
C GLY A 917 7.86 -10.09 16.93
N TYR A 918 8.01 -11.29 16.37
CA TYR A 918 8.50 -12.49 17.05
C TYR A 918 9.97 -12.77 16.69
N ALA A 919 10.72 -13.43 17.57
CA ALA A 919 12.14 -13.67 17.30
C ALA A 919 12.37 -14.60 16.08
N ASN A 920 11.46 -15.56 15.89
CA ASN A 920 11.42 -16.54 14.79
C ASN A 920 10.06 -17.27 14.80
N PHE A 921 9.85 -18.20 13.87
CA PHE A 921 8.58 -18.91 13.74
C PHE A 921 8.27 -19.83 14.94
N ALA A 922 9.29 -20.36 15.63
CA ALA A 922 9.09 -21.16 16.84
C ALA A 922 8.58 -20.30 18.01
N ASP A 923 9.14 -19.10 18.19
CA ASP A 923 8.64 -18.11 19.17
C ASP A 923 7.19 -17.69 18.86
N LEU A 924 6.85 -17.51 17.59
CA LEU A 924 5.47 -17.27 17.15
C LEU A 924 4.54 -18.44 17.52
N ALA A 925 4.95 -19.68 17.22
CA ALA A 925 4.14 -20.87 17.48
C ALA A 925 3.94 -21.14 18.97
N GLU A 926 4.98 -20.96 19.78
CA GLU A 926 4.94 -21.12 21.24
C GLU A 926 4.03 -20.07 21.89
N LYS A 927 4.13 -18.81 21.47
CA LYS A 927 3.27 -17.71 21.94
C LYS A 927 1.82 -17.87 21.48
N ALA A 928 1.60 -18.34 20.25
CA ALA A 928 0.26 -18.69 19.75
C ALA A 928 -0.38 -19.82 20.57
N ALA A 929 0.40 -20.87 20.92
CA ALA A 929 -0.07 -21.96 21.77
C ALA A 929 -0.35 -21.52 23.23
N ALA A 930 0.35 -20.49 23.70
CA ALA A 930 0.12 -19.86 25.00
C ALA A 930 -1.09 -18.89 25.02
N ASN A 931 -1.83 -18.74 23.91
CA ASN A 931 -2.87 -17.73 23.70
C ASN A 931 -2.37 -16.28 23.80
N GLU A 932 -1.07 -16.07 23.61
CA GLU A 932 -0.48 -14.75 23.41
C GLU A 932 -0.66 -14.39 21.93
N THR A 933 -1.80 -13.77 21.65
CA THR A 933 -2.25 -13.30 20.33
C THR A 933 -1.17 -12.57 19.52
N ILE A 934 -1.32 -12.57 18.18
CA ILE A 934 -0.57 -11.80 17.15
C ILE A 934 -0.63 -10.27 17.33
N ILE A 935 -1.13 -9.79 18.47
CA ILE A 935 -1.29 -8.38 18.83
C ILE A 935 -0.70 -8.19 20.23
N VAL A 936 0.56 -7.78 20.30
CA VAL A 936 1.17 -7.36 21.56
C VAL A 936 0.76 -5.91 21.86
N GLY A 937 -0.11 -5.72 22.85
CA GLY A 937 -0.43 -4.40 23.43
C GLY A 937 -1.83 -3.82 23.16
N GLY A 938 -2.73 -4.56 22.51
CA GLY A 938 -4.14 -4.16 22.37
C GLY A 938 -4.40 -3.00 21.41
N LYS A 939 -3.78 -3.01 20.21
CA LYS A 939 -4.20 -2.17 19.07
C LYS A 939 -4.03 -2.92 17.74
N ILE A 940 -5.06 -2.88 16.91
CA ILE A 940 -5.03 -3.25 15.49
C ILE A 940 -4.43 -2.06 14.72
N ASN A 941 -3.41 -2.27 13.88
CA ASN A 941 -2.90 -1.23 12.99
C ASN A 941 -3.81 -1.13 11.74
N THR A 942 -4.81 -0.27 11.80
CA THR A 942 -5.77 -0.02 10.71
C THR A 942 -5.17 0.69 9.48
N THR A 943 -3.85 0.90 9.46
CA THR A 943 -3.13 1.46 8.30
C THR A 943 -2.69 0.36 7.32
N LEU A 944 -2.55 -0.89 7.78
CA LEU A 944 -2.13 -2.05 6.96
C LEU A 944 -3.31 -2.94 6.54
N ILE A 945 -4.48 -2.71 7.14
CA ILE A 945 -5.75 -3.30 6.71
C ILE A 945 -6.66 -2.10 6.46
N ASN A 946 -7.02 -1.86 5.19
CA ASN A 946 -8.05 -0.89 4.83
C ASN A 946 -9.42 -1.45 5.27
N ALA A 947 -9.68 -1.44 6.58
CA ALA A 947 -10.94 -1.81 7.16
C ALA A 947 -11.81 -0.55 7.24
N GLU A 948 -12.42 -0.20 6.11
CA GLU A 948 -13.45 0.85 6.02
C GLU A 948 -14.64 0.56 6.99
N LEU A 949 -14.81 -0.70 7.39
CA LEU A 949 -15.85 -1.15 8.32
C LEU A 949 -15.33 -2.29 9.24
N ILE A 950 -15.45 -2.16 10.56
CA ILE A 950 -15.28 -3.27 11.52
C ILE A 950 -16.67 -3.80 11.88
N VAL A 951 -17.13 -4.84 11.20
CA VAL A 951 -18.39 -5.53 11.53
C VAL A 951 -18.09 -6.61 12.57
N THR A 952 -18.36 -6.29 13.84
CA THR A 952 -18.26 -7.25 14.94
C THR A 952 -19.59 -7.33 15.67
N ALA A 953 -19.95 -8.52 16.17
CA ALA A 953 -21.12 -8.72 17.01
C ALA A 953 -20.99 -7.98 18.37
N ALA A 954 -19.76 -7.77 18.86
CA ALA A 954 -19.47 -7.00 20.06
C ALA A 954 -18.04 -6.43 20.04
N LEU A 955 -17.86 -5.16 20.45
CA LEU A 955 -16.55 -4.54 20.64
C LEU A 955 -16.27 -4.36 22.14
N LEU A 956 -15.43 -5.24 22.72
CA LEU A 956 -15.04 -5.20 24.13
C LEU A 956 -13.70 -4.46 24.26
N ALA A 957 -13.73 -3.16 24.58
CA ALA A 957 -12.54 -2.31 24.66
C ALA A 957 -12.43 -1.54 25.99
N LYS A 958 -11.21 -1.44 26.54
CA LYS A 958 -10.92 -0.66 27.76
C LYS A 958 -10.97 0.85 27.52
N LEU A 959 -10.69 1.31 26.30
CA LEU A 959 -10.76 2.71 25.86
C LEU A 959 -11.00 2.77 24.35
N VAL A 960 -11.96 3.59 23.91
CA VAL A 960 -12.20 3.90 22.49
C VAL A 960 -11.94 5.39 22.29
N LYS A 961 -10.91 5.75 21.49
CA LYS A 961 -10.55 7.15 21.17
C LYS A 961 -10.80 7.41 19.69
N VAL A 962 -11.86 8.15 19.38
CA VAL A 962 -12.30 8.47 18.02
C VAL A 962 -12.62 9.96 17.90
N THR A 963 -12.48 10.53 16.70
CA THR A 963 -12.84 11.93 16.42
C THR A 963 -14.35 12.13 16.47
N GLU A 964 -15.10 11.17 15.93
CA GLU A 964 -16.56 11.13 15.93
C GLU A 964 -17.02 9.67 16.11
N LEU A 965 -18.02 9.42 16.96
CA LEU A 965 -18.67 8.12 17.14
C LEU A 965 -20.13 8.24 16.68
N ILE A 966 -20.48 7.61 15.55
CA ILE A 966 -21.86 7.52 15.05
C ILE A 966 -22.40 6.15 15.45
N ALA A 967 -23.38 6.12 16.35
CA ALA A 967 -24.03 4.89 16.80
C ALA A 967 -25.55 5.06 16.74
N GLU A 968 -26.25 4.08 16.16
CA GLU A 968 -27.72 4.06 16.16
C GLU A 968 -28.28 3.94 17.58
N ASN A 969 -27.63 3.13 18.44
CA ASN A 969 -27.96 2.97 19.84
C ASN A 969 -26.68 3.00 20.69
N LEU A 970 -26.55 3.98 21.58
CA LEU A 970 -25.42 4.08 22.53
C LEU A 970 -25.95 4.02 23.97
N THR A 971 -25.65 2.93 24.68
CA THR A 971 -26.03 2.75 26.09
C THR A 971 -24.81 2.97 26.98
N VAL A 972 -24.80 4.06 27.76
CA VAL A 972 -23.71 4.40 28.69
C VAL A 972 -24.14 4.09 30.12
N THR A 973 -23.46 3.17 30.81
CA THR A 973 -23.79 2.72 32.18
C THR A 973 -22.61 2.88 33.15
N GLY A 974 -22.85 2.76 34.46
CA GLY A 974 -21.83 2.82 35.50
C GLY A 974 -21.23 4.22 35.72
N ASN A 975 -20.00 4.30 36.26
CA ASN A 975 -19.27 5.54 36.59
C ASN A 975 -18.71 6.29 35.36
N SER A 976 -19.35 6.16 34.20
CA SER A 976 -18.90 6.75 32.93
C SER A 976 -19.03 8.27 32.92
N LYS A 977 -18.32 8.97 32.01
CA LYS A 977 -18.39 10.44 31.86
C LYS A 977 -18.84 10.83 30.44
N ILE A 978 -19.70 11.84 30.34
CA ILE A 978 -20.07 12.52 29.09
C ILE A 978 -19.67 13.99 29.26
N ALA A 979 -18.62 14.40 28.55
CA ALA A 979 -17.98 15.71 28.73
C ALA A 979 -17.63 16.00 30.20
N GLY A 980 -18.18 17.07 30.79
CA GLY A 980 -17.97 17.46 32.19
C GLY A 980 -18.84 16.72 33.21
N PHE A 981 -19.77 15.86 32.76
CA PHE A 981 -20.74 15.18 33.63
C PHE A 981 -20.43 13.69 33.79
N SER A 982 -20.60 13.16 34.99
CA SER A 982 -20.65 11.75 35.35
C SER A 982 -22.06 11.18 35.17
N VAL A 983 -22.16 9.96 34.65
CA VAL A 983 -23.42 9.19 34.56
C VAL A 983 -23.69 8.53 35.91
N SER A 984 -24.91 8.69 36.45
CA SER A 984 -25.32 8.10 37.72
C SER A 984 -26.80 7.71 37.68
N GLY A 985 -27.10 6.41 37.68
CA GLY A 985 -28.48 5.92 37.55
C GLY A 985 -29.14 6.42 36.26
N ASN A 986 -30.24 7.17 36.39
CA ASN A 986 -31.01 7.72 35.26
C ASN A 986 -30.66 9.19 34.93
N GLY A 987 -29.51 9.71 35.37
CA GLY A 987 -29.16 11.14 35.18
C GLY A 987 -27.66 11.44 35.01
N LEU A 988 -27.37 12.69 34.65
CA LEU A 988 -26.02 13.26 34.48
C LEU A 988 -25.71 14.21 35.66
N THR A 989 -24.53 14.08 36.29
CA THR A 989 -24.11 14.83 37.49
C THR A 989 -22.63 15.29 37.42
N ASN A 990 -22.10 16.09 38.35
CA ASN A 990 -20.66 16.39 38.44
C ASN A 990 -19.96 15.59 39.58
N THR A 991 -18.64 15.42 39.50
CA THR A 991 -17.82 14.77 40.55
C THR A 991 -16.88 15.79 41.20
N PRO A 992 -16.63 15.75 42.53
CA PRO A 992 -17.19 14.84 43.55
C PRO A 992 -18.66 15.15 43.89
N PHE A 993 -19.33 14.23 44.62
CA PHE A 993 -20.77 14.17 44.90
C PHE A 993 -21.28 15.32 45.81
N ASN A 994 -21.05 16.56 45.41
CA ASN A 994 -21.35 17.78 46.15
C ASN A 994 -22.31 18.63 45.27
N ASN A 995 -23.51 18.08 45.04
CA ASN A 995 -24.64 18.58 44.26
C ASN A 995 -24.65 20.06 43.85
N ASP A 996 -24.40 20.35 42.56
CA ASP A 996 -24.85 21.61 41.94
C ASP A 996 -25.47 21.49 40.53
N ALA A 997 -25.14 20.46 39.73
CA ALA A 997 -25.69 20.29 38.37
C ALA A 997 -26.14 18.85 38.08
N TYR A 998 -27.45 18.60 38.16
CA TYR A 998 -28.07 17.32 37.83
C TYR A 998 -29.07 17.47 36.68
N VAL A 999 -28.99 16.63 35.65
CA VAL A 999 -29.96 16.56 34.54
C VAL A 999 -30.57 15.17 34.51
N ILE A 1000 -31.90 15.09 34.55
CA ILE A 1000 -32.59 13.82 34.67
C ILE A 1000 -33.87 13.79 33.86
N PHE A 1001 -34.09 12.65 33.21
CA PHE A 1001 -35.30 12.29 32.51
C PHE A 1001 -35.76 10.93 33.04
N ARG A 1002 -36.98 10.86 33.55
CA ARG A 1002 -37.58 9.61 34.03
C ARG A 1002 -38.95 9.43 33.41
N ASN A 1003 -39.18 8.21 32.95
CA ASN A 1003 -40.47 7.71 32.56
C ASN A 1003 -40.84 6.65 33.60
N ASP A 1004 -41.32 7.10 34.76
CA ASP A 1004 -41.75 6.16 35.81
C ASP A 1004 -43.07 5.51 35.37
N ALA A 1005 -43.53 4.46 36.06
CA ALA A 1005 -44.73 3.73 35.66
C ALA A 1005 -45.95 4.67 35.67
N HIS A 1006 -46.27 5.11 34.45
CA HIS A 1006 -47.20 6.14 34.07
C HIS A 1006 -46.72 7.61 34.26
N LYS A 1007 -45.53 7.92 34.82
CA LYS A 1007 -45.06 9.30 35.14
C LYS A 1007 -44.07 9.80 34.14
N CYS A 1008 -44.19 11.07 33.75
CA CYS A 1008 -43.14 11.75 33.01
C CYS A 1008 -42.49 12.83 33.88
N PHE A 1009 -41.17 12.77 34.05
CA PHE A 1009 -40.39 13.72 34.82
C PHE A 1009 -39.12 14.15 34.05
N ALA A 1010 -38.90 15.45 33.96
CA ALA A 1010 -37.67 16.07 33.46
C ALA A 1010 -37.21 17.18 34.40
N GLY A 1011 -35.93 17.21 34.78
CA GLY A 1011 -35.41 18.20 35.72
C GLY A 1011 -33.95 18.57 35.48
N ILE A 1012 -33.62 19.84 35.72
CA ILE A 1012 -32.26 20.39 35.63
C ILE A 1012 -31.98 21.17 36.92
N GLY A 1013 -30.83 20.93 37.57
CA GLY A 1013 -30.34 21.67 38.73
C GLY A 1013 -30.07 20.81 39.97
N GLY A 1014 -29.56 21.42 41.04
CA GLY A 1014 -29.27 20.72 42.29
C GLY A 1014 -30.57 20.33 43.01
N ASN A 1015 -30.71 19.05 43.37
CA ASN A 1015 -31.76 18.59 44.29
C ASN A 1015 -33.22 18.85 43.84
N VAL A 1016 -33.54 18.63 42.55
CA VAL A 1016 -34.86 18.81 41.87
C VAL A 1016 -36.00 17.90 42.38
N LEU A 1017 -36.18 17.83 43.69
CA LEU A 1017 -36.78 16.78 44.53
C LEU A 1017 -38.27 17.04 44.93
N PRO A 1018 -38.98 16.12 45.65
CA PRO A 1018 -38.80 15.94 47.11
C PRO A 1018 -38.74 14.48 47.59
N THR A 1019 -37.89 14.16 48.58
CA THR A 1019 -38.11 13.00 49.48
C THR A 1019 -38.96 13.43 50.69
N SER A 1020 -40.05 14.16 50.40
CA SER A 1020 -40.99 14.84 51.31
C SER A 1020 -40.75 16.32 51.69
N SER A 1021 -39.69 17.04 51.25
CA SER A 1021 -39.60 18.49 51.59
C SER A 1021 -38.56 19.40 50.89
N GLY A 1022 -37.33 19.53 51.41
CA GLY A 1022 -36.65 20.85 51.48
C GLY A 1022 -35.78 21.33 50.32
N LEU A 1023 -36.33 21.42 49.09
CA LEU A 1023 -35.92 22.14 47.85
C LEU A 1023 -34.43 22.39 47.50
N ARG A 1024 -34.04 22.13 46.23
CA ARG A 1024 -33.53 23.13 45.24
C ARG A 1024 -33.87 22.65 43.82
N ALA A 1025 -33.85 23.52 42.81
CA ALA A 1025 -34.09 23.18 41.40
C ALA A 1025 -33.53 24.31 40.53
N VAL A 1026 -33.29 24.08 39.23
CA VAL A 1026 -33.18 25.19 38.26
C VAL A 1026 -34.39 25.19 37.31
N ALA A 1027 -34.87 24.02 36.88
CA ALA A 1027 -36.22 23.84 36.32
C ALA A 1027 -36.70 22.39 36.52
N ARG A 1028 -38.01 22.18 36.76
CA ARG A 1028 -38.66 20.86 36.85
C ARG A 1028 -39.94 20.88 36.04
N PHE A 1029 -40.09 19.89 35.17
CA PHE A 1029 -41.29 19.65 34.37
C PHE A 1029 -41.73 18.22 34.67
N GLU A 1030 -42.90 18.09 35.25
CA GLU A 1030 -43.38 16.78 35.68
C GLU A 1030 -44.85 16.69 35.38
N ASN A 1031 -45.25 15.52 34.94
CA ASN A 1031 -46.64 15.25 34.80
C ASN A 1031 -46.89 13.76 34.86
N GLU A 1032 -47.67 13.38 35.85
CA GLU A 1032 -48.42 12.15 35.91
C GLU A 1032 -49.63 12.44 36.78
N ASP A 1033 -50.79 11.97 36.36
CA ASP A 1033 -51.80 11.61 37.32
C ASP A 1033 -52.30 10.19 37.04
N THR A 1034 -52.19 9.34 38.06
CA THR A 1034 -52.54 7.92 38.22
C THR A 1034 -54.00 7.72 38.71
N SER A 1035 -54.89 8.70 38.63
CA SER A 1035 -56.35 8.47 38.79
C SER A 1035 -57.24 9.30 37.84
N ASP A 1036 -56.67 9.82 36.75
CA ASP A 1036 -57.00 9.22 35.44
C ASP A 1036 -55.83 9.30 34.45
N TRP A 1037 -54.84 8.48 34.78
CA TRP A 1037 -53.69 7.86 34.07
C TRP A 1037 -53.16 8.38 32.72
N TRP A 1038 -53.41 9.65 32.41
CA TRP A 1038 -53.46 10.24 31.07
C TRP A 1038 -54.73 9.90 30.26
N GLY A 1039 -55.81 9.42 30.88
CA GLY A 1039 -57.21 9.65 30.45
C GLY A 1039 -57.58 11.14 30.55
N LEU A 1040 -56.66 11.98 30.06
CA LEU A 1040 -56.56 13.42 30.14
C LEU A 1040 -57.90 14.09 30.42
N GLY A 1041 -58.29 14.31 31.69
CA GLY A 1041 -59.09 15.51 31.95
C GLY A 1041 -58.29 16.74 31.46
N ARG A 1042 -56.98 16.74 31.80
CA ARG A 1042 -55.81 16.73 30.91
C ARG A 1042 -54.55 17.06 31.70
N ASN A 1043 -53.48 16.37 31.36
CA ASN A 1043 -52.16 16.56 31.88
C ASN A 1043 -51.33 17.27 30.79
N VAL A 1044 -50.84 18.49 31.07
CA VAL A 1044 -49.91 19.19 30.17
C VAL A 1044 -48.66 19.62 30.92
N ALA A 1045 -47.54 19.00 30.57
CA ALA A 1045 -46.26 19.13 31.28
C ALA A 1045 -45.53 20.45 31.00
N MET A 1046 -45.73 21.03 29.81
CA MET A 1046 -45.47 22.44 29.49
C MET A 1046 -45.98 22.70 28.07
N LEU A 1047 -46.73 23.77 27.80
CA LEU A 1047 -46.99 24.16 26.40
C LEU A 1047 -47.21 25.68 26.28
N LEU A 1048 -46.45 26.29 25.38
CA LEU A 1048 -46.33 27.74 25.16
C LEU A 1048 -46.58 27.99 23.66
N SER A 1049 -47.44 28.94 23.24
CA SER A 1049 -47.79 29.07 21.81
C SER A 1049 -48.12 30.50 21.39
N ALA A 1050 -47.74 30.89 20.16
CA ALA A 1050 -47.86 32.28 19.67
C ALA A 1050 -47.53 32.48 18.16
N LYS A 1051 -48.40 32.30 17.13
CA LYS A 1051 -48.10 32.72 15.71
C LYS A 1051 -49.34 33.08 14.84
N ASN A 1052 -49.11 33.96 13.84
CA ASN A 1052 -49.97 34.57 12.77
C ASN A 1052 -50.54 36.00 12.94
N GLY A 1053 -50.15 36.77 13.97
CA GLY A 1053 -50.68 38.13 14.23
C GLY A 1053 -49.62 39.23 14.37
N THR A 1054 -50.05 40.50 14.38
CA THR A 1054 -49.18 41.70 14.31
C THR A 1054 -48.20 41.88 15.49
N TYR A 1055 -48.48 41.38 16.71
CA TYR A 1055 -47.44 41.13 17.74
C TYR A 1055 -47.81 39.88 18.56
N ASN A 1056 -46.86 38.97 18.78
CA ASN A 1056 -47.09 37.69 19.48
C ASN A 1056 -45.93 37.36 20.41
N HIS A 1057 -46.20 37.25 21.71
CA HIS A 1057 -45.20 36.91 22.73
C HIS A 1057 -45.64 35.69 23.53
N ALA A 1058 -44.80 34.64 23.54
CA ALA A 1058 -45.04 33.40 24.28
C ALA A 1058 -44.38 33.37 25.68
N PHE A 1059 -43.48 34.30 25.98
CA PHE A 1059 -43.06 34.70 27.33
C PHE A 1059 -42.16 35.95 27.24
N LEU A 1060 -42.19 36.92 28.17
CA LEU A 1060 -41.29 38.10 28.14
C LEU A 1060 -41.02 38.72 29.53
N GLY A 1061 -39.85 39.36 29.79
CA GLY A 1061 -39.53 39.93 31.12
C GLY A 1061 -38.49 41.06 31.26
N ASP A 1062 -38.92 42.18 31.86
CA ASP A 1062 -38.47 42.87 33.10
C ASP A 1062 -39.72 43.55 33.74
N GLY A 1063 -39.74 43.73 35.07
CA GLY A 1063 -40.86 44.11 35.94
C GLY A 1063 -41.09 43.13 37.10
N ASN A 1064 -41.45 43.62 38.30
CA ASN A 1064 -41.71 42.79 39.48
C ASN A 1064 -43.00 41.99 39.35
N GLY A 1065 -42.85 40.71 39.00
CA GLY A 1065 -43.91 39.71 39.02
C GLY A 1065 -44.22 39.24 40.44
N THR A 1066 -45.50 39.28 40.81
CA THR A 1066 -46.06 38.62 42.00
C THR A 1066 -47.54 38.34 41.64
N LEU A 1067 -47.99 37.10 41.48
CA LEU A 1067 -48.43 36.13 42.50
C LEU A 1067 -49.91 36.30 42.89
N ASN A 1068 -50.45 35.27 43.56
CA ASN A 1068 -51.67 35.27 44.37
C ASN A 1068 -52.91 35.93 43.75
N GLY A 1069 -53.75 35.13 43.10
CA GLY A 1069 -55.09 35.53 42.68
C GLY A 1069 -56.14 34.43 42.88
N TRP A 1070 -57.25 34.82 43.49
CA TRP A 1070 -58.57 34.18 43.46
C TRP A 1070 -59.37 34.75 42.27
N ILE A 1071 -60.21 33.94 41.61
CA ILE A 1071 -60.99 34.39 40.44
C ILE A 1071 -62.46 33.95 40.55
N GLU A 1072 -63.37 34.92 40.75
CA GLU A 1072 -64.80 34.73 41.10
C GLU A 1072 -65.79 35.27 40.04
N GLY A 1073 -65.47 35.14 38.74
CA GLY A 1073 -66.37 35.47 37.61
C GLY A 1073 -66.02 36.78 36.87
N TYR A 1074 -66.14 36.76 35.53
CA TYR A 1074 -65.52 37.75 34.61
C TYR A 1074 -66.50 38.64 33.77
N LYS A 1075 -67.85 38.55 33.90
CA LYS A 1075 -68.83 39.30 33.06
C LYS A 1075 -70.11 39.76 33.80
N TYR A 1076 -70.74 40.87 33.34
CA TYR A 1076 -72.09 41.37 33.72
C TYR A 1076 -72.89 41.77 32.47
N SER A 1077 -74.22 41.86 32.56
CA SER A 1077 -75.08 42.37 31.47
C SER A 1077 -75.64 43.76 31.78
N LYS A 1078 -75.69 44.67 30.79
CA LYS A 1078 -76.26 46.01 30.94
C LYS A 1078 -77.61 46.14 30.22
N PHE A 1079 -78.62 46.69 30.88
CA PHE A 1079 -79.96 46.91 30.33
C PHE A 1079 -80.33 48.40 30.36
N THR A 1080 -81.04 48.85 29.32
CA THR A 1080 -81.56 50.21 29.23
C THR A 1080 -83.08 50.21 29.16
N LEU A 1081 -83.75 50.87 30.11
CA LEU A 1081 -85.21 51.03 30.15
C LEU A 1081 -85.58 52.42 29.64
N SER A 1082 -86.14 52.51 28.43
CA SER A 1082 -86.31 53.79 27.73
C SER A 1082 -87.75 54.29 27.63
N SER A 1083 -88.73 53.53 28.13
CA SER A 1083 -90.17 53.85 27.97
C SER A 1083 -90.90 53.77 29.31
N ALA A 1084 -91.60 54.85 29.67
CA ALA A 1084 -92.37 54.93 30.91
C ALA A 1084 -93.56 53.98 30.86
N ASN A 1085 -94.01 53.49 32.02
CA ASN A 1085 -95.12 52.53 32.18
C ASN A 1085 -94.94 51.21 31.40
N THR A 1086 -93.72 50.88 31.00
CA THR A 1086 -93.39 49.64 30.28
C THR A 1086 -92.57 48.73 31.19
N ILE A 1087 -92.92 47.44 31.21
CA ILE A 1087 -92.15 46.40 31.91
C ILE A 1087 -91.39 45.56 30.88
N TYR A 1088 -90.07 45.60 30.99
CA TYR A 1088 -89.14 44.89 30.12
C TYR A 1088 -88.87 43.47 30.64
N ASN A 1089 -88.49 42.57 29.72
CA ASN A 1089 -88.17 41.19 30.03
C ASN A 1089 -86.64 41.04 30.23
N GLY A 1090 -86.18 40.71 31.45
CA GLY A 1090 -84.76 40.54 31.74
C GLY A 1090 -84.27 39.12 31.45
N TYR A 1091 -83.99 38.74 30.20
CA TYR A 1091 -83.58 37.34 29.89
C TYR A 1091 -82.31 37.18 29.05
N SER A 1092 -81.66 38.25 28.58
CA SER A 1092 -80.50 38.08 27.70
C SER A 1092 -79.23 37.68 28.47
N ASN A 1093 -78.63 36.54 28.07
CA ASN A 1093 -77.27 36.05 28.41
C ASN A 1093 -76.98 35.63 29.86
N LEU A 1094 -77.91 34.92 30.51
CA LEU A 1094 -77.69 34.35 31.86
C LEU A 1094 -76.61 33.23 31.94
N LYS A 1095 -76.21 32.63 30.81
CA LYS A 1095 -75.16 31.59 30.76
C LYS A 1095 -73.77 32.08 31.18
N ASP A 1096 -73.51 33.38 30.99
CA ASP A 1096 -72.19 33.99 31.15
C ASP A 1096 -72.09 34.94 32.36
N ASN A 1097 -73.19 35.24 33.05
CA ASN A 1097 -73.22 36.14 34.22
C ASN A 1097 -74.47 35.99 35.10
N ASN A 1098 -74.33 36.29 36.40
CA ASN A 1098 -75.42 36.37 37.38
C ASN A 1098 -75.59 37.80 37.95
N ARG A 1099 -75.11 38.82 37.23
CA ARG A 1099 -75.16 40.23 37.63
C ARG A 1099 -75.65 41.13 36.50
N TRP A 1100 -76.64 41.97 36.80
CA TRP A 1100 -77.15 42.98 35.87
C TRP A 1100 -76.90 44.40 36.36
N VAL A 1101 -76.60 45.29 35.41
CA VAL A 1101 -76.56 46.74 35.63
C VAL A 1101 -77.67 47.38 34.80
N ILE A 1102 -78.55 48.14 35.43
CA ILE A 1102 -79.75 48.69 34.80
C ILE A 1102 -79.68 50.20 34.81
N TYR A 1103 -79.86 50.80 33.63
CA TYR A 1103 -80.04 52.24 33.47
C TYR A 1103 -81.45 52.51 32.93
N SER A 1104 -82.27 53.22 33.71
CA SER A 1104 -83.54 53.74 33.22
C SER A 1104 -83.42 55.21 32.84
N SER A 1105 -83.82 55.57 31.62
CA SER A 1105 -83.85 56.97 31.18
C SER A 1105 -85.18 57.67 31.51
N VAL A 1106 -86.14 56.97 32.13
CA VAL A 1106 -87.52 57.45 32.39
C VAL A 1106 -88.05 56.96 33.74
N ASP A 1107 -88.95 57.73 34.36
CA ASP A 1107 -89.61 57.28 35.59
C ASP A 1107 -90.74 56.28 35.28
N ASN A 1108 -91.08 55.43 36.27
CA ASN A 1108 -92.15 54.42 36.20
C ASN A 1108 -91.96 53.33 35.14
N SER A 1109 -90.71 52.99 34.80
CA SER A 1109 -90.38 51.78 34.03
C SER A 1109 -90.17 50.56 34.93
N GLY A 1110 -90.17 49.37 34.36
CA GLY A 1110 -89.89 48.14 35.09
C GLY A 1110 -89.08 47.11 34.32
N ILE A 1111 -88.48 46.15 35.03
CA ILE A 1111 -87.92 44.94 34.42
C ILE A 1111 -88.28 43.70 35.23
N THR A 1112 -88.45 42.56 34.58
CA THR A 1112 -88.74 41.30 35.26
C THR A 1112 -87.47 40.50 35.58
N LEU A 1113 -87.52 39.75 36.69
CA LEU A 1113 -86.50 38.75 37.05
C LEU A 1113 -86.51 37.54 36.10
N PRO A 1114 -85.39 36.79 36.02
CA PRO A 1114 -85.20 35.58 35.21
C PRO A 1114 -86.36 34.56 35.31
N LYS A 1115 -86.85 34.08 34.15
CA LYS A 1115 -87.83 32.99 34.07
C LYS A 1115 -87.18 31.68 34.50
N LEU A 1116 -88.00 30.78 35.03
CA LEU A 1116 -87.57 29.47 35.48
C LEU A 1116 -86.92 28.64 34.36
N SER A 1117 -87.53 28.60 33.17
CA SER A 1117 -86.97 27.98 31.97
C SER A 1117 -85.60 28.56 31.60
N GLU A 1118 -85.46 29.88 31.57
CA GLU A 1118 -84.20 30.56 31.21
C GLU A 1118 -83.08 30.32 32.23
N VAL A 1119 -83.40 30.29 33.53
CA VAL A 1119 -82.40 29.96 34.57
C VAL A 1119 -81.96 28.51 34.43
N ARG A 1120 -82.87 27.58 34.10
CA ARG A 1120 -82.51 26.18 33.85
C ARG A 1120 -81.64 26.01 32.62
N ASP A 1121 -82.01 26.68 31.54
CA ASP A 1121 -81.24 26.66 30.28
C ASP A 1121 -79.86 27.30 30.47
N ALA A 1122 -79.75 28.32 31.33
CA ALA A 1122 -78.49 28.94 31.69
C ALA A 1122 -77.57 28.03 32.52
N LEU A 1123 -78.15 27.28 33.46
CA LEU A 1123 -77.43 26.32 34.30
C LEU A 1123 -77.23 24.95 33.63
N GLY A 1124 -77.91 24.69 32.51
CA GLY A 1124 -77.89 23.40 31.82
C GLY A 1124 -78.58 22.26 32.59
N ILE A 1125 -79.62 22.56 33.38
CA ILE A 1125 -80.27 21.60 34.29
C ILE A 1125 -81.69 21.19 33.86
N GLY A 1126 -82.12 19.99 34.24
CA GLY A 1126 -83.43 19.44 33.90
C GLY A 1126 -84.63 20.13 34.57
N THR A 1127 -85.84 19.88 34.06
CA THR A 1127 -87.10 20.56 34.46
C THR A 1127 -87.59 20.27 35.88
N SER A 1128 -87.07 19.23 36.53
CA SER A 1128 -87.39 18.88 37.92
C SER A 1128 -86.24 19.16 38.90
N THR A 1129 -85.07 19.60 38.42
CA THR A 1129 -83.87 19.83 39.23
C THR A 1129 -84.06 21.05 40.13
N LYS A 1130 -83.94 20.84 41.45
CA LYS A 1130 -83.98 21.91 42.45
C LYS A 1130 -82.71 22.76 42.38
N PHE A 1131 -82.82 24.07 42.52
CA PHE A 1131 -81.66 24.97 42.52
C PHE A 1131 -81.84 26.16 43.44
N CYS A 1132 -80.72 26.78 43.79
CA CYS A 1132 -80.62 28.04 44.52
C CYS A 1132 -79.46 28.84 43.91
N VAL A 1133 -79.73 30.00 43.31
CA VAL A 1133 -78.72 30.83 42.65
C VAL A 1133 -78.78 32.25 43.17
N GLU A 1134 -77.63 32.81 43.53
CA GLU A 1134 -77.50 34.23 43.87
C GLU A 1134 -77.45 35.08 42.60
N PHE A 1135 -78.29 36.11 42.59
CA PHE A 1135 -78.48 36.99 41.46
C PHE A 1135 -78.50 38.46 41.91
N THR A 1136 -77.66 39.29 41.32
CA THR A 1136 -77.52 40.70 41.72
C THR A 1136 -77.97 41.64 40.60
N VAL A 1137 -78.78 42.62 40.96
CA VAL A 1137 -79.20 43.72 40.09
C VAL A 1137 -78.73 45.04 40.68
N ILE A 1138 -78.05 45.83 39.88
CA ILE A 1138 -77.45 47.12 40.28
C ILE A 1138 -78.07 48.19 39.40
N SER A 1139 -78.53 49.27 40.00
CA SER A 1139 -78.96 50.46 39.29
C SER A 1139 -77.75 51.34 38.98
N ASP A 1140 -77.63 51.79 37.73
CA ASP A 1140 -76.56 52.72 37.34
C ASP A 1140 -76.69 54.06 38.09
N LEU A 1141 -75.57 54.76 38.26
CA LEU A 1141 -75.47 55.91 39.16
C LEU A 1141 -76.31 57.14 38.72
N ASP A 1142 -76.76 57.17 37.47
CA ASP A 1142 -77.58 58.24 36.89
C ASP A 1142 -78.98 57.77 36.44
N SER A 1143 -79.38 56.55 36.82
CA SER A 1143 -80.69 55.97 36.47
C SER A 1143 -81.87 56.71 37.12
N LYS A 1144 -82.97 56.87 36.38
CA LYS A 1144 -84.28 57.23 36.93
C LYS A 1144 -84.90 56.07 37.71
N LYS A 1145 -85.96 56.34 38.50
CA LYS A 1145 -86.58 55.32 39.36
C LYS A 1145 -87.29 54.26 38.51
N PHE A 1146 -86.99 53.00 38.77
CA PHE A 1146 -87.63 51.85 38.12
C PHE A 1146 -87.91 50.74 39.12
N ASP A 1147 -88.77 49.79 38.78
CA ASP A 1147 -89.07 48.66 39.65
C ASP A 1147 -88.60 47.32 39.07
N ILE A 1148 -88.18 46.42 39.95
CA ILE A 1148 -87.93 45.01 39.66
C ILE A 1148 -89.20 44.21 39.93
N TYR A 1149 -89.61 43.39 38.96
CA TYR A 1149 -90.82 42.59 39.01
C TYR A 1149 -90.51 41.09 39.04
N GLY A 1150 -91.16 40.38 39.95
CA GLY A 1150 -91.33 38.93 39.87
C GLY A 1150 -92.69 38.59 39.23
N ARG A 1151 -93.25 37.44 39.62
CA ARG A 1151 -94.65 37.10 39.36
C ARG A 1151 -95.55 38.08 40.10
N ASN A 1152 -96.49 38.72 39.40
CA ASN A 1152 -97.30 39.81 39.95
C ASN A 1152 -98.74 39.84 39.38
N SER A 1153 -99.60 40.67 39.98
CA SER A 1153 -101.01 40.85 39.59
C SER A 1153 -101.25 42.07 38.69
N LYS A 1154 -100.22 42.62 38.04
CA LYS A 1154 -100.35 43.84 37.24
C LYS A 1154 -100.94 43.54 35.85
N LYS A 1155 -101.92 44.35 35.43
CA LYS A 1155 -102.53 44.25 34.10
C LYS A 1155 -101.64 44.92 33.05
N SER A 1156 -101.50 44.29 31.88
CA SER A 1156 -101.00 44.98 30.68
C SER A 1156 -102.08 45.89 30.08
N SER A 1157 -101.68 46.69 29.09
CA SER A 1157 -102.56 47.66 28.41
C SER A 1157 -103.76 47.03 27.68
N ASP A 1158 -103.72 45.72 27.43
CA ASP A 1158 -104.81 44.93 26.85
C ASP A 1158 -105.76 44.28 27.90
N GLY A 1159 -105.53 44.54 29.19
CA GLY A 1159 -106.35 44.03 30.29
C GLY A 1159 -106.00 42.60 30.76
N THR A 1160 -104.95 41.98 30.23
CA THR A 1160 -104.48 40.64 30.63
C THR A 1160 -103.41 40.69 31.74
N TYR A 1161 -103.06 39.55 32.35
CA TYR A 1161 -102.05 39.45 33.42
C TYR A 1161 -100.82 38.64 32.95
N PRO A 1162 -99.99 39.17 32.04
CA PRO A 1162 -98.97 38.39 31.33
C PRO A 1162 -97.83 37.89 32.24
N TRP A 1163 -97.60 38.53 33.38
CA TRP A 1163 -96.55 38.14 34.34
C TRP A 1163 -97.06 37.25 35.48
N ASN A 1164 -98.36 36.91 35.49
CA ASN A 1164 -98.93 35.98 36.47
C ASN A 1164 -98.84 34.52 35.96
N THR A 1165 -97.62 34.02 35.80
CA THR A 1165 -97.36 32.61 35.42
C THR A 1165 -96.29 31.99 36.33
N SER A 1166 -96.31 30.65 36.45
CA SER A 1166 -95.33 29.89 37.26
C SER A 1166 -93.90 29.98 36.74
N GLU A 1167 -93.70 30.52 35.53
CA GLU A 1167 -92.37 30.79 34.98
C GLU A 1167 -91.66 31.96 35.65
N TYR A 1168 -92.37 32.92 36.26
CA TYR A 1168 -91.74 34.03 36.99
C TYR A 1168 -91.62 33.70 38.48
N PRO A 1169 -90.54 34.13 39.14
CA PRO A 1169 -90.36 33.85 40.56
C PRO A 1169 -91.33 34.68 41.39
N ASN A 1170 -91.95 34.06 42.39
CA ASN A 1170 -92.66 34.79 43.44
C ASN A 1170 -91.64 35.60 44.26
N LEU A 1171 -91.73 36.93 44.23
CA LEU A 1171 -90.81 37.82 44.92
C LEU A 1171 -91.20 37.90 46.41
N VAL A 1172 -90.31 37.41 47.27
CA VAL A 1172 -90.55 37.28 48.71
C VAL A 1172 -89.54 38.11 49.48
N HIS A 1173 -90.04 38.97 50.37
CA HIS A 1173 -89.24 39.89 51.16
C HIS A 1173 -88.76 39.26 52.49
N TRP A 1174 -87.92 39.95 53.28
CA TRP A 1174 -87.33 39.39 54.51
C TRP A 1174 -88.36 39.12 55.62
N ASP A 1175 -89.52 39.77 55.56
CA ASP A 1175 -90.71 39.51 56.37
C ASP A 1175 -91.53 38.30 55.88
N ASN A 1176 -91.07 37.63 54.82
CA ASN A 1176 -91.63 36.38 54.29
C ASN A 1176 -93.03 36.53 53.68
N ASP A 1177 -93.39 37.74 53.22
CA ASP A 1177 -94.61 38.03 52.45
C ASP A 1177 -94.32 38.35 50.97
N HIS A 1178 -95.36 38.33 50.14
CA HIS A 1178 -95.29 38.59 48.69
C HIS A 1178 -95.32 40.10 48.38
N TRP A 1179 -94.41 40.54 47.53
CA TRP A 1179 -94.41 41.90 46.98
C TRP A 1179 -94.58 41.87 45.45
N ASP A 1180 -95.49 42.69 44.92
CA ASP A 1180 -95.72 42.78 43.46
C ASP A 1180 -94.48 43.32 42.72
N SER A 1181 -93.68 44.18 43.38
CA SER A 1181 -92.44 44.75 42.82
C SER A 1181 -91.52 45.35 43.87
N VAL A 1182 -90.27 45.67 43.49
CA VAL A 1182 -89.28 46.37 44.32
C VAL A 1182 -88.73 47.58 43.58
N ALA A 1183 -88.96 48.77 44.11
CA ALA A 1183 -88.42 50.02 43.56
C ALA A 1183 -86.91 50.15 43.76
N MET A 1184 -86.20 50.63 42.73
CA MET A 1184 -84.77 50.93 42.72
C MET A 1184 -84.53 52.38 42.29
N GLY A 1185 -83.71 53.09 43.07
CA GLY A 1185 -83.16 54.42 42.78
C GLY A 1185 -81.76 54.35 42.15
N ALA A 1186 -81.15 55.51 41.86
CA ALA A 1186 -79.83 55.59 41.25
C ALA A 1186 -78.74 55.07 42.21
N GLY A 1187 -77.94 54.09 41.78
CA GLY A 1187 -76.89 53.49 42.60
C GLY A 1187 -77.35 52.38 43.56
N ASP A 1188 -78.65 52.12 43.68
CA ASP A 1188 -79.18 51.03 44.49
C ASP A 1188 -78.67 49.67 43.99
N SER A 1189 -78.55 48.70 44.90
CA SER A 1189 -78.17 47.32 44.62
C SER A 1189 -79.13 46.35 45.32
N LEU A 1190 -79.60 45.35 44.58
CA LEU A 1190 -80.49 44.31 45.05
C LEU A 1190 -79.89 42.94 44.73
N THR A 1191 -79.68 42.12 45.75
CA THR A 1191 -79.28 40.71 45.58
C THR A 1191 -80.40 39.79 46.07
N VAL A 1192 -80.79 38.86 45.20
CA VAL A 1192 -81.82 37.86 45.46
C VAL A 1192 -81.27 36.46 45.29
N LEU A 1193 -81.79 35.51 46.06
CA LEU A 1193 -81.66 34.08 45.78
C LEU A 1193 -82.86 33.63 44.96
N LEU A 1194 -82.60 33.21 43.73
CA LEU A 1194 -83.56 32.51 42.88
C LEU A 1194 -83.57 31.04 43.29
N ILE A 1195 -84.69 30.59 43.86
CA ILE A 1195 -84.83 29.26 44.45
C ILE A 1195 -85.97 28.54 43.76
N TYR A 1196 -85.69 27.38 43.18
CA TYR A 1196 -86.70 26.47 42.67
C TYR A 1196 -86.67 25.15 43.46
N ASP A 1197 -87.84 24.76 43.98
CA ASP A 1197 -88.05 23.46 44.58
C ASP A 1197 -89.44 22.92 44.20
N SER A 1198 -89.45 21.91 43.32
CA SER A 1198 -90.65 21.25 42.80
C SER A 1198 -91.51 20.54 43.86
N SER A 1199 -90.94 20.24 45.03
CA SER A 1199 -91.64 19.58 46.14
C SER A 1199 -92.24 20.56 47.14
N LYS A 1200 -91.97 21.86 47.00
CA LYS A 1200 -92.41 22.87 47.95
C LYS A 1200 -93.88 23.23 47.74
N GLY A 1201 -94.74 22.79 48.67
CA GLY A 1201 -96.16 23.16 48.72
C GLY A 1201 -96.42 24.51 49.40
N GLY A 1202 -97.60 25.10 49.16
CA GLY A 1202 -98.06 26.34 49.79
C GLY A 1202 -98.05 27.59 48.88
N SER A 1203 -98.66 28.68 49.34
CA SER A 1203 -98.70 29.98 48.64
C SER A 1203 -98.50 31.18 49.58
N LYS A 1204 -97.98 32.28 49.04
CA LYS A 1204 -97.87 33.59 49.69
C LYS A 1204 -98.35 34.67 48.72
N GLY A 1205 -99.17 35.61 49.20
CA GLY A 1205 -99.89 36.57 48.34
C GLY A 1205 -100.79 35.93 47.29
N GLY A 1206 -101.23 34.67 47.50
CA GLY A 1206 -101.99 33.89 46.50
C GLY A 1206 -101.11 33.20 45.43
N TYR A 1207 -99.79 33.34 45.47
CA TYR A 1207 -98.85 32.75 44.50
C TYR A 1207 -98.08 31.54 45.06
N PRO A 1208 -97.87 30.46 44.27
CA PRO A 1208 -97.12 29.27 44.70
C PRO A 1208 -95.68 29.58 45.13
N LEU A 1209 -95.15 28.82 46.08
CA LEU A 1209 -93.77 28.94 46.58
C LEU A 1209 -92.75 28.05 45.85
N ILE A 1210 -93.14 27.46 44.72
CA ILE A 1210 -92.34 26.49 43.96
C ILE A 1210 -91.12 27.16 43.31
N TYR A 1211 -91.26 28.38 42.79
CA TYR A 1211 -90.17 29.21 42.28
C TYR A 1211 -90.24 30.58 42.95
N THR A 1212 -89.23 30.94 43.74
CA THR A 1212 -89.21 32.17 44.54
C THR A 1212 -87.92 32.96 44.33
N ALA A 1213 -88.02 34.28 44.37
CA ALA A 1213 -86.89 35.19 44.47
C ALA A 1213 -86.88 35.77 45.88
N ARG A 1214 -85.95 35.30 46.72
CA ARG A 1214 -85.82 35.78 48.10
C ARG A 1214 -84.76 36.87 48.16
N ILE A 1215 -85.13 38.05 48.61
CA ILE A 1215 -84.17 39.15 48.79
C ILE A 1215 -83.25 38.81 49.96
N ILE A 1216 -81.93 38.80 49.73
CA ILE A 1216 -80.92 38.51 50.76
C ILE A 1216 -80.03 39.71 51.07
N ASN A 1217 -79.90 40.66 50.13
CA ASN A 1217 -79.22 41.92 50.38
C ASN A 1217 -79.89 43.03 49.56
N ARG A 1218 -80.09 44.19 50.17
CA ARG A 1218 -80.59 45.39 49.50
C ARG A 1218 -79.86 46.60 50.07
N GLN A 1219 -79.18 47.33 49.19
CA GLN A 1219 -78.54 48.60 49.49
C GLN A 1219 -79.30 49.68 48.71
N ASN A 1220 -79.88 50.62 49.46
CA ASN A 1220 -80.60 51.78 48.94
C ASN A 1220 -79.73 53.03 49.02
#